data_AF-A0A8K0QB66-F1
#
_entry.id   AF-A0A8K0QB66-F1
#
_cell.length_a   1.000
_cell.length_b   1.000
_cell.length_c   1.000
_cell.angle_alpha   90.00
_cell.angle_beta   90.00
_cell.angle_gamma   90.00
#
_symmetry.space_group_name_H-M   'P 1'
#
loop_
_entity.id
_entity.type
_entity.pdbx_description
1 polymer ?
#
loop_
_entity_poly.entity_id
_entity_poly.type
_entity_poly.pdbx_seq_one_letter_code
_entity_poly.pdbx_strand_id
1 'polypeptide(L)'
;MELYSYSKLKDSHNDIRLIELLPGVFDDKIRLRIHHVALNPQFKQARQSSAAIEEVRRTLPPKWTASKTYNGQYIYQFEDGNERRSSWIHPDPNFQHFNDDRQPQSKGGELPSYEALSYVWGSTKDQGDGLIESTSQPQGFGSLPLGKNLAGALQHLRNEKTARTLWVDAICINQSDMAEREAQVLRMADIYSCASRVVVWLGLDTARSSLAINTLSHLGQQVVATVEDEIMPAPEAVKPDWHLRSCELPYSSETWDSIEELLNREWFQRVWVIQEVRLADPHVTIQCGCNDISWDLFRRATKCLERKAKLPSEAFRVRATYVQNTMEGDYSVWPIADMLRIYGRRKATNLRDHVYGLLGLVSPEFRQRIKIQYNSSIGVVYTNFTAAHIEHTRRLELLGWQVDCPSWVPDFSIAPTLNQLGFQFASLHSACHAWLQAPDKLAIVGVKVTTIHSAKKMPQLQGLGGESAYQDVLTEIRKAEPAGLNEATYLTGETFREAYARTLIANFVRSRLPGYDIFEDIDQWQLQPSKNALFGEYEIGEALDVASLSWSERTALNKSSGRALVESEEGYIGLCPAETQKGDIIVVFLGCESPIALRPQGGGSYKVMGECYIHGLGDGAALLGPLPKPWIVQVFDDIHGLANNFCFFNKDTGEKTQEDPRLQPLSEEWVRIHIERTFDDPVFFDSFKHKVTGEVIKSDPRLRPEALKTRGVDLREFSLV
;
A
#
# COMPACT_ATOMS: atom_id res chain seq x y z
N MET A 1 -25.06 -15.45 38.84
CA MET A 1 -24.70 -14.03 38.59
C MET A 1 -25.33 -13.68 37.26
N GLU A 2 -26.05 -12.56 37.17
CA GLU A 2 -26.73 -12.17 35.93
C GLU A 2 -25.72 -11.69 34.89
N LEU A 3 -26.04 -11.87 33.61
CA LEU A 3 -25.23 -11.32 32.52
C LEU A 3 -25.32 -9.80 32.52
N TYR A 4 -24.18 -9.15 32.30
CA TYR A 4 -24.11 -7.70 32.17
C TYR A 4 -24.96 -7.22 30.97
N SER A 5 -25.76 -6.18 31.19
CA SER A 5 -26.58 -5.55 30.17
C SER A 5 -26.04 -4.16 29.85
N TYR A 6 -25.85 -3.87 28.56
CA TYR A 6 -25.30 -2.60 28.09
C TYR A 6 -26.32 -1.46 28.23
N SER A 7 -25.92 -0.36 28.87
CA SER A 7 -26.65 0.90 28.82
C SER A 7 -26.40 1.59 27.47
N LYS A 8 -27.44 2.16 26.84
CA LYS A 8 -27.29 2.87 25.56
C LYS A 8 -26.37 4.08 25.70
N LEU A 9 -25.54 4.32 24.70
CA LEU A 9 -24.79 5.58 24.55
C LEU A 9 -25.78 6.73 24.38
N LYS A 10 -25.47 7.93 24.93
CA LYS A 10 -26.36 9.08 24.78
C LYS A 10 -26.32 9.58 23.34
N ASP A 11 -25.12 9.59 22.77
CA ASP A 11 -24.88 9.84 21.37
C ASP A 11 -23.88 8.82 20.83
N SER A 12 -24.30 7.89 19.98
CA SER A 12 -23.41 6.86 19.44
C SER A 12 -22.32 7.41 18.51
N HIS A 13 -22.48 8.64 18.03
CA HIS A 13 -21.55 9.31 17.12
C HIS A 13 -20.50 10.14 17.87
N ASN A 14 -20.76 10.50 19.13
CA ASN A 14 -19.85 11.31 19.95
C ASN A 14 -19.36 10.57 21.21
N ASP A 15 -20.12 9.63 21.75
CA ASP A 15 -19.77 8.92 22.98
C ASP A 15 -19.12 7.57 22.70
N ILE A 16 -18.19 7.16 23.56
CA ILE A 16 -17.62 5.81 23.61
C ILE A 16 -17.75 5.24 25.02
N ARG A 17 -17.59 3.93 25.16
CA ARG A 17 -17.36 3.30 26.47
C ARG A 17 -15.87 3.10 26.69
N LEU A 18 -15.44 3.30 27.93
CA LEU A 18 -14.13 2.90 28.43
C LEU A 18 -14.32 1.91 29.57
N ILE A 19 -13.38 0.98 29.71
CA ILE A 19 -13.32 0.08 30.86
C ILE A 19 -12.26 0.55 31.83
N GLU A 20 -12.56 0.53 33.12
CA GLU A 20 -11.57 0.62 34.19
C GLU A 20 -11.27 -0.81 34.66
N LEU A 21 -10.11 -1.34 34.28
CA LEU A 21 -9.59 -2.64 34.74
C LEU A 21 -9.07 -2.47 36.17
N LEU A 22 -9.78 -3.08 37.13
CA LEU A 22 -9.50 -2.90 38.55
C LEU A 22 -8.25 -3.68 39.00
N PRO A 23 -7.54 -3.19 40.03
CA PRO A 23 -6.36 -3.88 40.55
C PRO A 23 -6.66 -5.27 41.12
N GLY A 24 -5.65 -6.13 41.08
CA GLY A 24 -5.67 -7.48 41.64
C GLY A 24 -4.39 -8.25 41.32
N VAL A 25 -4.13 -9.32 42.05
CA VAL A 25 -3.01 -10.23 41.74
C VAL A 25 -3.34 -11.07 40.51
N PHE A 26 -2.35 -11.69 39.86
CA PHE A 26 -2.51 -12.34 38.56
C PHE A 26 -3.68 -13.35 38.49
N ASP A 27 -3.83 -14.19 39.51
CA ASP A 27 -4.87 -15.24 39.56
C ASP A 27 -6.26 -14.75 40.02
N ASP A 28 -6.38 -13.48 40.44
CA ASP A 28 -7.68 -12.93 40.83
C ASP A 28 -8.64 -12.87 39.63
N LYS A 29 -9.94 -13.02 39.91
CA LYS A 29 -10.98 -12.78 38.90
C LYS A 29 -10.83 -11.38 38.28
N ILE A 30 -11.01 -11.29 36.96
CA ILE A 30 -10.95 -10.01 36.25
C ILE A 30 -12.16 -9.19 36.68
N ARG A 31 -11.91 -7.98 37.22
CA ARG A 31 -12.96 -7.05 37.64
C ARG A 31 -12.84 -5.75 36.86
N LEU A 32 -13.95 -5.27 36.32
CA LEU A 32 -14.01 -4.09 35.45
C LEU A 32 -15.11 -3.13 35.92
N ARG A 33 -14.97 -1.84 35.63
CA ARG A 33 -16.08 -0.88 35.53
C ARG A 33 -16.21 -0.39 34.11
N ILE A 34 -17.42 -0.02 33.69
CA ILE A 34 -17.66 0.57 32.37
C ILE A 34 -18.22 1.97 32.54
N HIS A 35 -17.62 2.94 31.85
CA HIS A 35 -18.02 4.35 31.89
C HIS A 35 -18.22 4.91 30.49
N HIS A 36 -19.16 5.85 30.34
CA HIS A 36 -19.41 6.54 29.08
C HIS A 36 -18.66 7.87 29.07
N VAL A 37 -17.97 8.16 27.98
CA VAL A 37 -17.23 9.41 27.79
C VAL A 37 -17.48 9.98 26.41
N ALA A 38 -17.55 11.30 26.29
CA ALA A 38 -17.56 11.96 24.98
C ALA A 38 -16.14 11.94 24.39
N LEU A 39 -16.04 11.64 23.10
CA LEU A 39 -14.80 11.65 22.34
C LEU A 39 -15.02 12.38 21.01
N ASN A 40 -14.78 13.69 21.03
CA ASN A 40 -14.94 14.57 19.87
C ASN A 40 -13.58 15.12 19.45
N PRO A 41 -12.80 14.40 18.65
CA PRO A 41 -11.51 14.89 18.23
C PRO A 41 -11.66 16.05 17.25
N GLN A 42 -11.01 17.17 17.56
CA GLN A 42 -10.75 18.22 16.58
C GLN A 42 -9.37 17.95 15.97
N PHE A 43 -9.31 17.13 14.92
CA PHE A 43 -8.06 16.91 14.20
C PHE A 43 -7.73 18.16 13.37
N LYS A 44 -6.70 18.91 13.78
CA LYS A 44 -5.97 19.75 12.85
C LYS A 44 -5.00 18.85 12.10
N GLN A 45 -5.08 18.82 10.78
CA GLN A 45 -4.08 18.16 9.95
C GLN A 45 -2.71 18.74 10.32
N ALA A 46 -1.85 17.92 10.93
CA ALA A 46 -0.46 18.27 11.12
C ALA A 46 0.20 18.22 9.74
N ARG A 47 0.37 19.38 9.11
CA ARG A 47 1.23 19.49 7.92
C ARG A 47 2.64 19.17 8.35
N GLN A 48 3.21 18.09 7.83
CA GLN A 48 4.64 17.88 7.92
C GLN A 48 5.31 18.85 6.95
N SER A 49 5.82 19.98 7.42
CA SER A 49 6.63 20.79 6.52
C SER A 49 7.95 20.07 6.24
N SER A 50 8.08 19.46 5.06
CA SER A 50 9.37 18.98 4.52
C SER A 50 10.44 20.08 4.54
N ALA A 51 10.03 21.36 4.57
CA ALA A 51 10.88 22.52 4.73
C ALA A 51 11.83 22.47 5.95
N ALA A 52 11.45 21.79 7.04
CA ALA A 52 12.21 21.81 8.29
C ALA A 52 13.49 20.95 8.24
N ILE A 53 13.49 19.79 7.57
CA ILE A 53 14.71 18.94 7.48
C ILE A 53 15.73 19.53 6.51
N GLU A 54 15.26 20.16 5.44
CA GLU A 54 16.15 20.76 4.44
C GLU A 54 16.89 21.98 5.01
N GLU A 55 16.27 22.70 5.93
CA GLU A 55 16.94 23.75 6.71
C GLU A 55 18.04 23.18 7.63
N VAL A 56 17.77 22.07 8.31
CA VAL A 56 18.78 21.34 9.12
C VAL A 56 19.93 20.85 8.23
N ARG A 57 19.65 20.29 7.05
CA ARG A 57 20.71 19.81 6.13
C ARG A 57 21.63 20.93 5.68
N ARG A 58 21.13 22.16 5.53
CA ARG A 58 21.92 23.34 5.14
C ARG A 58 22.89 23.80 6.23
N THR A 59 22.65 23.46 7.50
CA THR A 59 23.55 23.83 8.60
C THR A 59 24.66 22.82 8.86
N LEU A 60 24.68 21.70 8.12
CA LEU A 60 25.65 20.64 8.32
C LEU A 60 27.02 20.97 7.71
N PRO A 61 28.13 20.66 8.40
CA PRO A 61 29.46 20.66 7.80
C PRO A 61 29.57 19.66 6.64
N PRO A 62 30.59 19.79 5.76
CA PRO A 62 30.85 18.79 4.73
C PRO A 62 30.97 17.37 5.32
N LYS A 63 30.54 16.36 4.55
CA LYS A 63 30.53 14.92 4.93
C LYS A 63 29.51 14.51 5.99
N TRP A 64 28.71 15.46 6.48
CA TRP A 64 27.57 15.16 7.35
C TRP A 64 26.26 15.17 6.55
N THR A 65 25.40 14.22 6.85
CA THR A 65 24.00 14.19 6.40
C THR A 65 23.07 14.16 7.61
N ALA A 66 21.82 14.56 7.39
CA ALA A 66 20.76 14.46 8.39
C ALA A 66 19.53 13.81 7.78
N SER A 67 18.95 12.91 8.56
CA SER A 67 17.74 12.17 8.22
C SER A 67 16.81 12.16 9.43
N LYS A 68 15.53 11.90 9.20
CA LYS A 68 14.54 11.87 10.29
C LYS A 68 14.16 10.44 10.58
N THR A 69 14.21 10.06 11.85
CA THR A 69 13.67 8.78 12.28
C THR A 69 12.15 8.83 12.26
N TYR A 70 11.51 7.66 12.19
CA TYR A 70 10.06 7.56 12.21
C TYR A 70 9.39 8.14 13.47
N ASN A 71 10.06 8.14 14.62
CA ASN A 71 9.57 8.80 15.85
C ASN A 71 9.80 10.33 15.85
N GLY A 72 10.32 10.89 14.76
CA GLY A 72 10.52 12.32 14.56
C GLY A 72 11.83 12.89 15.08
N GLN A 73 12.75 12.06 15.57
CA GLN A 73 14.08 12.50 15.99
C GLN A 73 14.99 12.71 14.78
N TYR A 74 15.92 13.66 14.88
CA TYR A 74 16.96 13.83 13.88
C TYR A 74 18.13 12.88 14.19
N ILE A 75 18.64 12.22 13.16
CA ILE A 75 19.88 11.45 13.21
C ILE A 75 20.88 12.05 12.22
N TYR A 76 22.11 12.26 12.69
CA TYR A 76 23.19 12.82 11.90
C TYR A 76 24.20 11.74 11.58
N GLN A 77 24.60 11.62 10.31
CA GLN A 77 25.56 10.62 9.87
C GLN A 77 26.79 11.32 9.29
N PHE A 78 27.97 10.88 9.71
CA PHE A 78 29.25 11.28 9.15
C PHE A 78 29.81 10.14 8.29
N GLU A 79 30.27 10.47 7.08
CA GLU A 79 30.89 9.52 6.18
C GLU A 79 32.15 10.09 5.52
N ASP A 80 33.30 9.45 5.79
CA ASP A 80 34.59 9.78 5.16
C ASP A 80 35.37 8.50 4.81
N GLY A 81 35.30 8.09 3.54
CA GLY A 81 35.87 6.81 3.09
C GLY A 81 35.21 5.62 3.80
N ASN A 82 35.96 4.94 4.66
CA ASN A 82 35.46 3.80 5.45
C ASN A 82 34.98 4.21 6.86
N GLU A 83 35.21 5.45 7.28
CA GLU A 83 34.73 5.93 8.58
C GLU A 83 33.25 6.31 8.46
N ARG A 84 32.39 5.56 9.16
CA ARG A 84 30.96 5.84 9.27
C ARG A 84 30.55 5.86 10.73
N ARG A 85 29.91 6.95 11.15
CA ARG A 85 29.34 7.06 12.50
C ARG A 85 28.07 7.88 12.49
N SER A 86 27.21 7.60 13.46
CA SER A 86 25.94 8.29 13.66
C SER A 86 25.94 9.05 14.98
N SER A 87 25.16 10.12 15.09
CA SER A 87 25.01 10.94 16.30
C SER A 87 23.57 11.44 16.43
N TRP A 88 23.02 11.44 17.66
CA TRP A 88 21.77 12.12 17.98
C TRP A 88 21.94 13.65 18.15
N ILE A 89 23.19 14.12 18.23
CA ILE A 89 23.56 15.51 18.47
C ILE A 89 24.06 16.13 17.17
N HIS A 90 23.56 17.32 16.86
CA HIS A 90 23.98 18.10 15.69
C HIS A 90 25.50 18.41 15.77
N PRO A 91 26.26 18.28 14.67
CA PRO A 91 27.72 18.48 14.69
C PRO A 91 28.17 19.92 14.99
N ASP A 92 27.35 20.92 14.68
CA ASP A 92 27.53 22.30 15.17
C ASP A 92 26.93 22.43 16.58
N PRO A 93 27.75 22.70 17.63
CA PRO A 93 27.28 22.86 19.00
C PRO A 93 26.41 24.10 19.23
N ASN A 94 26.40 25.06 18.29
CA ASN A 94 25.57 26.27 18.37
C ASN A 94 24.22 26.11 17.68
N PHE A 95 23.97 24.96 17.04
CA PHE A 95 22.70 24.71 16.38
C PHE A 95 21.57 24.65 17.41
N GLN A 96 20.65 25.60 17.33
CA GLN A 96 19.41 25.57 18.09
C GLN A 96 18.40 24.75 17.31
N HIS A 97 17.94 23.64 17.88
CA HIS A 97 16.87 22.86 17.29
C HIS A 97 15.64 23.75 17.10
N PHE A 98 15.10 23.74 15.88
CA PHE A 98 13.74 24.23 15.67
C PHE A 98 12.83 23.46 16.61
N ASN A 99 11.97 24.17 17.35
CA ASN A 99 10.85 23.51 18.02
C ASN A 99 10.01 22.87 16.91
N ASP A 100 10.20 21.57 16.68
CA ASP A 100 9.30 20.79 15.87
C ASP A 100 7.98 20.77 16.64
N ASP A 101 7.00 21.53 16.17
CA ASP A 101 5.64 21.69 16.74
C ASP A 101 4.83 20.35 16.75
N ARG A 102 5.53 19.21 16.81
CA ARG A 102 5.01 17.87 17.07
C ARG A 102 4.65 17.64 18.53
N GLN A 103 4.78 18.61 19.42
CA GLN A 103 3.92 18.54 20.59
C GLN A 103 2.50 18.74 20.09
N PRO A 104 1.58 17.76 20.21
CA PRO A 104 0.18 18.03 19.94
C PRO A 104 -0.18 19.27 20.75
N GLN A 105 -0.42 20.40 20.07
CA GLN A 105 -0.89 21.62 20.73
C GLN A 105 -2.01 21.18 21.66
N SER A 106 -1.89 21.51 22.95
CA SER A 106 -2.80 21.06 24.00
C SER A 106 -4.22 21.09 23.47
N LYS A 107 -4.76 19.89 23.25
CA LYS A 107 -6.04 19.67 22.58
C LYS A 107 -7.06 20.56 23.27
N GLY A 108 -7.74 21.43 22.53
CA GLY A 108 -8.80 22.26 23.07
C GLY A 108 -9.95 21.37 23.55
N GLY A 109 -10.06 21.16 24.87
CA GLY A 109 -11.01 20.27 25.53
C GLY A 109 -10.33 19.10 26.26
N GLU A 110 -10.72 18.81 27.50
CA GLU A 110 -10.25 17.64 28.27
C GLU A 110 -10.69 16.33 27.58
N LEU A 111 -9.93 15.84 26.60
CA LEU A 111 -10.14 14.50 26.07
C LEU A 111 -9.83 13.44 27.15
N PRO A 112 -10.57 12.32 27.20
CA PRO A 112 -10.32 11.27 28.16
C PRO A 112 -8.94 10.62 27.91
N SER A 113 -8.20 10.35 28.99
CA SER A 113 -6.96 9.58 28.93
C SER A 113 -7.25 8.09 29.10
N TYR A 114 -6.89 7.29 28.09
CA TYR A 114 -7.07 5.84 28.07
C TYR A 114 -6.03 5.18 27.16
N GLU A 115 -5.90 3.87 27.27
CA GLU A 115 -5.10 3.05 26.34
C GLU A 115 -6.03 2.20 25.48
N ALA A 116 -5.64 1.85 24.26
CA ALA A 116 -6.44 0.94 23.43
C ALA A 116 -5.75 -0.41 23.28
N LEU A 117 -6.54 -1.49 23.30
CA LEU A 117 -6.05 -2.85 23.11
C LEU A 117 -6.21 -3.26 21.62
N SER A 118 -5.13 -3.75 21.03
CA SER A 118 -5.11 -4.37 19.71
C SER A 118 -4.77 -5.85 19.87
N TYR A 119 -5.72 -6.74 19.57
CA TYR A 119 -5.54 -8.18 19.85
C TYR A 119 -6.41 -9.05 18.92
N VAL A 120 -6.04 -10.33 18.79
CA VAL A 120 -6.83 -11.32 18.05
C VAL A 120 -7.97 -11.84 18.92
N TRP A 121 -9.22 -11.75 18.47
CA TRP A 121 -10.38 -12.20 19.26
C TRP A 121 -10.33 -13.70 19.60
N GLY A 122 -9.82 -14.53 18.68
CA GLY A 122 -9.71 -15.99 18.84
C GLY A 122 -11.07 -16.69 18.77
N SER A 123 -11.10 -17.99 19.13
CA SER A 123 -12.33 -18.78 19.17
C SER A 123 -13.24 -18.34 20.32
N THR A 124 -14.54 -18.16 20.04
CA THR A 124 -15.57 -17.88 21.05
C THR A 124 -16.03 -19.11 21.84
N LYS A 125 -15.49 -20.30 21.51
CA LYS A 125 -15.88 -21.57 22.13
C LYS A 125 -15.31 -21.76 23.54
N ASP A 126 -14.17 -21.15 23.83
CA ASP A 126 -13.53 -21.20 25.16
C ASP A 126 -13.59 -19.80 25.79
N GLN A 127 -14.44 -19.64 26.80
CA GLN A 127 -14.70 -18.36 27.47
C GLN A 127 -14.10 -18.35 28.87
N GLY A 128 -13.45 -17.24 29.22
CA GLY A 128 -13.21 -16.84 30.61
C GLY A 128 -14.29 -15.86 31.09
N ASP A 129 -14.28 -15.55 32.38
CA ASP A 129 -15.29 -14.67 33.00
C ASP A 129 -14.69 -13.33 33.44
N GLY A 130 -15.32 -12.24 33.00
CA GLY A 130 -15.14 -10.90 33.56
C GLY A 130 -16.27 -10.54 34.51
N LEU A 131 -15.96 -9.83 35.59
CA LEU A 131 -16.94 -9.32 36.56
C LEU A 131 -17.06 -7.80 36.41
N ILE A 132 -18.24 -7.31 36.02
CA ILE A 132 -18.51 -5.88 35.87
C ILE A 132 -19.16 -5.33 37.14
N GLU A 133 -18.53 -4.36 37.80
CA GLU A 133 -19.14 -3.64 38.91
C GLU A 133 -20.20 -2.68 38.35
N SER A 134 -21.49 -2.98 38.61
CA SER A 134 -22.61 -2.18 38.10
C SER A 134 -23.05 -1.14 39.13
N THR A 135 -23.15 0.12 38.72
CA THR A 135 -23.73 1.19 39.55
C THR A 135 -25.26 1.13 39.64
N SER A 136 -25.91 0.40 38.72
CA SER A 136 -27.36 0.25 38.63
C SER A 136 -27.92 -0.98 39.35
N GLN A 137 -27.06 -1.86 39.88
CA GLN A 137 -27.50 -3.03 40.67
C GLN A 137 -27.26 -2.77 42.17
N PRO A 138 -28.29 -2.90 43.03
CA PRO A 138 -28.18 -2.53 44.46
C PRO A 138 -27.12 -3.31 45.25
N GLN A 139 -26.78 -4.54 44.84
CA GLN A 139 -25.72 -5.37 45.43
C GLN A 139 -25.20 -6.41 44.42
N GLY A 140 -24.20 -6.08 43.58
CA GLY A 140 -23.46 -7.13 42.87
C GLY A 140 -22.70 -6.75 41.60
N PHE A 141 -21.78 -7.65 41.24
CA PHE A 141 -21.14 -7.70 39.92
C PHE A 141 -22.07 -8.38 38.91
N GLY A 142 -22.11 -7.88 37.68
CA GLY A 142 -22.63 -8.60 36.52
C GLY A 142 -21.52 -9.45 35.88
N SER A 143 -21.88 -10.56 35.24
CA SER A 143 -20.93 -11.41 34.51
C SER A 143 -20.87 -11.01 33.04
N LEU A 144 -19.66 -10.90 32.49
CA LEU A 144 -19.39 -10.66 31.07
C LEU A 144 -18.51 -11.79 30.53
N PRO A 145 -18.98 -12.57 29.54
CA PRO A 145 -18.15 -13.59 28.91
C PRO A 145 -17.00 -12.95 28.11
N LEU A 146 -15.78 -13.42 28.34
CA LEU A 146 -14.57 -12.95 27.67
C LEU A 146 -13.95 -14.10 26.87
N GLY A 147 -13.53 -13.85 25.63
CA GLY A 147 -12.73 -14.84 24.91
C GLY A 147 -11.41 -15.14 25.66
N LYS A 148 -10.95 -16.40 25.63
CA LYS A 148 -9.72 -16.83 26.35
C LYS A 148 -8.52 -15.91 26.10
N ASN A 149 -8.32 -15.47 24.86
CA ASN A 149 -7.20 -14.58 24.53
C ASN A 149 -7.34 -13.19 25.19
N LEU A 150 -8.56 -12.63 25.22
CA LEU A 150 -8.83 -11.36 25.88
C LEU A 150 -8.70 -11.47 27.41
N ALA A 151 -9.20 -12.54 28.00
CA ALA A 151 -9.04 -12.78 29.44
C ALA A 151 -7.55 -12.85 29.82
N GLY A 152 -6.74 -13.58 29.03
CA GLY A 152 -5.30 -13.62 29.18
C GLY A 152 -4.64 -12.25 29.05
N ALA A 153 -5.04 -11.45 28.06
CA ALA A 153 -4.55 -10.08 27.90
C ALA A 153 -4.86 -9.23 29.13
N LEU A 154 -6.12 -9.18 29.58
CA LEU A 154 -6.53 -8.38 30.74
C LEU A 154 -5.83 -8.82 32.03
N GLN A 155 -5.57 -10.13 32.21
CA GLN A 155 -4.78 -10.62 33.35
C GLN A 155 -3.35 -10.08 33.35
N HIS A 156 -2.67 -10.12 32.21
CA HIS A 156 -1.29 -9.64 32.08
C HIS A 156 -1.18 -8.10 32.08
N LEU A 157 -2.25 -7.41 31.67
CA LEU A 157 -2.31 -5.95 31.69
C LEU A 157 -2.69 -5.40 33.06
N ARG A 158 -3.38 -6.17 33.90
CA ARG A 158 -3.83 -5.71 35.22
C ARG A 158 -2.62 -5.39 36.12
N ASN A 159 -2.62 -4.20 36.71
CA ASN A 159 -1.65 -3.87 37.75
C ASN A 159 -2.17 -4.34 39.12
N GLU A 160 -1.27 -4.64 40.04
CA GLU A 160 -1.65 -5.07 41.41
C GLU A 160 -2.26 -3.95 42.24
N LYS A 161 -1.88 -2.69 41.98
CA LYS A 161 -2.18 -1.54 42.86
C LYS A 161 -3.02 -0.44 42.23
N THR A 162 -3.00 -0.31 40.91
CA THR A 162 -3.63 0.82 40.19
C THR A 162 -4.58 0.30 39.12
N ALA A 163 -5.72 0.97 38.97
CA ALA A 163 -6.62 0.66 37.88
C ALA A 163 -6.04 1.15 36.54
N ARG A 164 -6.44 0.52 35.44
CA ARG A 164 -6.09 0.95 34.08
C ARG A 164 -7.34 1.27 33.28
N THR A 165 -7.36 2.42 32.62
CA THR A 165 -8.44 2.80 31.71
C THR A 165 -8.12 2.32 30.31
N LEU A 166 -8.92 1.39 29.80
CA LEU A 166 -8.72 0.76 28.49
C LEU A 166 -9.93 0.95 27.59
N TRP A 167 -9.70 1.00 26.28
CA TRP A 167 -10.69 0.73 25.25
C TRP A 167 -10.41 -0.64 24.65
N VAL A 168 -11.41 -1.51 24.68
CA VAL A 168 -11.36 -2.87 24.14
C VAL A 168 -12.61 -3.06 23.30
N ASP A 169 -12.49 -3.19 21.99
CA ASP A 169 -13.61 -3.30 21.03
C ASP A 169 -14.68 -4.32 21.44
N ALA A 170 -14.29 -5.52 21.86
CA ALA A 170 -15.22 -6.58 22.26
C ALA A 170 -16.02 -6.27 23.54
N ILE A 171 -15.55 -5.34 24.37
CA ILE A 171 -16.22 -4.94 25.62
C ILE A 171 -16.88 -3.57 25.48
N CYS A 172 -16.21 -2.60 24.88
CA CYS A 172 -16.67 -1.22 24.80
C CYS A 172 -17.79 -1.00 23.79
N ILE A 173 -17.85 -1.83 22.75
CA ILE A 173 -18.91 -1.82 21.73
C ILE A 173 -19.93 -2.89 22.11
N ASN A 174 -21.21 -2.53 22.14
CA ASN A 174 -22.29 -3.50 22.26
C ASN A 174 -22.41 -4.29 20.95
N GLN A 175 -21.73 -5.43 20.87
CA GLN A 175 -21.68 -6.28 19.67
C GLN A 175 -23.05 -6.83 19.24
N SER A 176 -24.04 -6.79 20.13
CA SER A 176 -25.43 -7.22 19.83
C SER A 176 -26.30 -6.11 19.22
N ASP A 177 -25.87 -4.85 19.32
CA ASP A 177 -26.53 -3.70 18.69
C ASP A 177 -25.80 -3.33 17.40
N MET A 178 -26.40 -3.72 16.27
CA MET A 178 -25.82 -3.49 14.95
C MET A 178 -25.63 -2.00 14.63
N ALA A 179 -26.57 -1.15 15.04
CA ALA A 179 -26.49 0.29 14.76
C ALA A 179 -25.35 0.93 15.58
N GLU A 180 -25.20 0.51 16.84
CA GLU A 180 -24.06 0.93 17.66
C GLU A 180 -22.73 0.44 17.07
N ARG A 181 -22.65 -0.84 16.70
CA ARG A 181 -21.45 -1.43 16.11
C ARG A 181 -21.01 -0.70 14.83
N GLU A 182 -21.94 -0.46 13.90
CA GLU A 182 -21.63 0.24 12.64
C GLU A 182 -21.16 1.68 12.89
N ALA A 183 -21.78 2.39 13.83
CA ALA A 183 -21.36 3.74 14.23
C ALA A 183 -19.97 3.76 14.89
N GLN A 184 -19.67 2.79 15.77
CA GLN A 184 -18.39 2.72 16.46
C GLN A 184 -17.25 2.27 15.54
N VAL A 185 -17.52 1.39 14.57
CA VAL A 185 -16.53 0.99 13.54
C VAL A 185 -16.07 2.19 12.72
N LEU A 186 -16.99 3.07 12.32
CA LEU A 186 -16.64 4.31 11.61
C LEU A 186 -15.73 5.22 12.43
N ARG A 187 -15.82 5.13 13.77
CA ARG A 187 -15.05 5.93 14.75
C ARG A 187 -13.78 5.28 15.25
N MET A 188 -13.47 4.04 14.86
CA MET A 188 -12.26 3.36 15.35
C MET A 188 -11.01 4.19 15.10
N ALA A 189 -10.95 4.90 13.98
CA ALA A 189 -9.85 5.78 13.67
C ALA A 189 -9.60 6.84 14.75
N ASP A 190 -10.67 7.54 15.14
CA ASP A 190 -10.67 8.56 16.17
C ASP A 190 -10.27 7.98 17.53
N ILE A 191 -10.76 6.78 17.84
CA ILE A 191 -10.50 6.08 19.09
C ILE A 191 -9.04 5.66 19.21
N TYR A 192 -8.45 5.07 18.18
CA TYR A 192 -7.04 4.67 18.19
C TYR A 192 -6.11 5.88 18.18
N SER A 193 -6.43 6.92 17.40
CA SER A 193 -5.66 8.18 17.38
C SER A 193 -5.72 8.97 18.69
N CYS A 194 -6.78 8.84 19.48
CA CYS A 194 -6.90 9.54 20.76
C CYS A 194 -6.36 8.76 21.96
N ALA A 195 -6.03 7.47 21.78
CA ALA A 195 -5.44 6.67 22.84
C ALA A 195 -4.06 7.22 23.24
N SER A 196 -3.76 7.20 24.54
CA SER A 196 -2.45 7.57 25.08
C SER A 196 -1.35 6.58 24.68
N ARG A 197 -1.72 5.32 24.47
CA ARG A 197 -0.93 4.29 23.79
C ARG A 197 -1.83 3.16 23.29
N VAL A 198 -1.33 2.42 22.32
CA VAL A 198 -1.92 1.14 21.89
C VAL A 198 -1.06 -0.01 22.37
N VAL A 199 -1.68 -0.96 23.06
CA VAL A 199 -1.03 -2.21 23.44
C VAL A 199 -1.42 -3.29 22.44
N VAL A 200 -0.44 -3.78 21.69
CA VAL A 200 -0.58 -4.91 20.79
C VAL A 200 -0.36 -6.19 21.59
N TRP A 201 -1.41 -6.97 21.78
CA TRP A 201 -1.34 -8.25 22.50
C TRP A 201 -1.21 -9.41 21.52
N LEU A 202 -0.04 -10.05 21.53
CA LEU A 202 0.28 -11.19 20.65
C LEU A 202 -0.19 -12.54 21.21
N GLY A 203 -0.66 -12.61 22.46
CA GLY A 203 -0.99 -13.86 23.15
C GLY A 203 0.00 -14.20 24.26
N LEU A 204 -0.17 -15.37 24.88
CA LEU A 204 0.72 -15.87 25.95
C LEU A 204 2.15 -16.06 25.44
N ASP A 205 3.11 -15.96 26.36
CA ASP A 205 4.50 -16.23 26.10
C ASP A 205 4.82 -17.74 26.13
N THR A 206 5.83 -18.07 25.34
CA THR A 206 6.55 -19.34 25.36
C THR A 206 8.03 -19.01 25.50
N ALA A 207 8.87 -19.99 25.85
CA ALA A 207 10.32 -19.78 25.89
C ALA A 207 10.87 -19.20 24.56
N ARG A 208 10.27 -19.60 23.43
CA ARG A 208 10.62 -19.11 22.09
C ARG A 208 10.18 -17.68 21.84
N SER A 209 8.97 -17.28 22.24
CA SER A 209 8.55 -15.88 22.06
C SER A 209 9.37 -14.92 22.90
N SER A 210 9.78 -15.33 24.11
CA SER A 210 10.66 -14.53 24.96
C SER A 210 12.04 -14.37 24.33
N LEU A 211 12.60 -15.44 23.77
CA LEU A 211 13.87 -15.40 23.01
C LEU A 211 13.78 -14.44 21.80
N ALA A 212 12.69 -14.55 21.03
CA ALA A 212 12.45 -13.72 19.86
C ALA A 212 12.33 -12.23 20.20
N ILE A 213 11.53 -11.88 21.22
CA ILE A 213 11.36 -10.49 21.68
C ILE A 213 12.69 -9.90 22.15
N ASN A 214 13.44 -10.63 22.97
CA ASN A 214 14.73 -10.17 23.46
C ASN A 214 15.75 -9.99 22.33
N THR A 215 15.75 -10.90 21.35
CA THR A 215 16.66 -10.83 20.19
C THR A 215 16.31 -9.65 19.28
N LEU A 216 15.03 -9.45 18.96
CA LEU A 216 14.57 -8.32 18.16
C LEU A 216 14.81 -6.99 18.88
N SER A 217 14.58 -6.93 20.20
CA SER A 217 14.88 -5.74 21.01
C SER A 217 16.37 -5.41 20.94
N HIS A 218 17.25 -6.40 21.11
CA HIS A 218 18.69 -6.20 21.01
C HIS A 218 19.12 -5.75 19.61
N LEU A 219 18.59 -6.38 18.54
CA LEU A 219 18.86 -5.99 17.15
C LEU A 219 18.40 -4.55 16.87
N GLY A 220 17.20 -4.19 17.31
CA GLY A 220 16.64 -2.84 17.14
C GLY A 220 17.44 -1.76 17.86
N GLN A 221 18.15 -2.09 18.95
CA GLN A 221 19.06 -1.17 19.63
C GLN A 221 20.37 -0.95 18.86
N GLN A 222 20.76 -1.84 17.92
CA GLN A 222 22.00 -1.70 17.16
C GLN A 222 21.86 -0.79 15.94
N VAL A 223 20.63 -0.51 15.49
CA VAL A 223 20.36 0.16 14.22
C VAL A 223 19.35 1.29 14.38
N VAL A 224 19.40 2.23 13.45
CA VAL A 224 18.42 3.29 13.28
C VAL A 224 17.86 3.18 11.87
N ALA A 225 16.54 3.32 11.76
CA ALA A 225 15.83 3.37 10.48
C ALA A 225 15.14 4.74 10.33
N THR A 226 15.22 5.32 9.13
CA THR A 226 14.73 6.67 8.84
C THR A 226 13.49 6.64 7.94
N VAL A 227 12.79 7.78 7.86
CA VAL A 227 11.64 7.95 6.96
C VAL A 227 12.05 7.91 5.49
N GLU A 228 13.29 8.27 5.17
CA GLU A 228 13.91 8.17 3.84
C GLU A 228 14.35 6.74 3.49
N ASP A 229 13.89 5.75 4.25
CA ASP A 229 14.27 4.36 4.11
C ASP A 229 15.80 4.13 4.22
N GLU A 230 16.51 4.90 5.05
CA GLU A 230 17.93 4.63 5.33
C GLU A 230 18.07 3.72 6.55
N ILE A 231 19.12 2.91 6.58
CA ILE A 231 19.50 2.13 7.77
C ILE A 231 20.97 2.38 8.10
N MET A 232 21.23 2.71 9.35
CA MET A 232 22.54 3.11 9.84
C MET A 232 22.76 2.58 11.27
N PRO A 233 24.01 2.51 11.76
CA PRO A 233 24.24 2.09 13.13
C PRO A 233 23.65 3.10 14.11
N ALA A 234 23.08 2.63 15.22
CA ALA A 234 22.75 3.51 16.33
C ALA A 234 24.03 4.12 16.92
N PRO A 235 24.01 5.37 17.42
CA PRO A 235 25.17 5.97 18.08
C PRO A 235 25.72 5.12 19.24
N GLU A 236 24.84 4.41 19.94
CA GLU A 236 25.16 3.52 21.06
C GLU A 236 25.38 2.06 20.65
N ALA A 237 25.44 1.75 19.34
CA ALA A 237 25.52 0.38 18.84
C ALA A 237 26.83 -0.30 19.28
N VAL A 238 26.71 -1.48 19.91
CA VAL A 238 27.83 -2.36 20.22
C VAL A 238 28.18 -3.29 19.05
N LYS A 239 27.30 -3.35 18.04
CA LYS A 239 27.48 -4.08 16.77
C LYS A 239 27.24 -3.15 15.58
N PRO A 240 28.14 -2.18 15.30
CA PRO A 240 27.91 -1.15 14.29
C PRO A 240 27.71 -1.74 12.88
N ASP A 241 28.31 -2.88 12.56
CA ASP A 241 28.20 -3.48 11.22
C ASP A 241 26.85 -4.17 10.94
N TRP A 242 26.00 -4.36 11.96
CA TRP A 242 24.75 -5.09 11.79
C TRP A 242 23.72 -4.40 10.89
N HIS A 243 23.84 -3.10 10.62
CA HIS A 243 23.02 -2.42 9.61
C HIS A 243 23.38 -2.82 8.17
N LEU A 244 24.60 -3.32 7.92
CA LEU A 244 25.08 -3.63 6.57
C LEU A 244 24.36 -4.86 6.01
N ARG A 245 23.92 -4.76 4.74
CA ARG A 245 23.26 -5.84 3.99
C ARG A 245 24.09 -7.13 3.93
N SER A 246 25.42 -7.00 3.84
CA SER A 246 26.38 -8.10 3.73
C SER A 246 26.74 -8.76 5.06
N CYS A 247 26.51 -8.09 6.20
CA CYS A 247 26.85 -8.61 7.51
C CYS A 247 25.87 -9.71 7.93
N GLU A 248 26.38 -10.92 8.17
CA GLU A 248 25.60 -12.05 8.68
C GLU A 248 25.29 -11.87 10.16
N LEU A 249 24.03 -12.09 10.53
CA LEU A 249 23.62 -12.05 11.93
C LEU A 249 23.99 -13.38 12.60
N PRO A 250 24.66 -13.38 13.76
CA PRO A 250 25.21 -14.58 14.39
C PRO A 250 24.13 -15.33 15.20
N TYR A 251 23.00 -15.63 14.57
CA TYR A 251 21.86 -16.29 15.21
C TYR A 251 21.85 -17.78 14.88
N SER A 252 21.51 -18.60 15.88
CA SER A 252 21.32 -20.04 15.71
C SER A 252 20.01 -20.34 14.96
N SER A 253 19.85 -21.58 14.50
CA SER A 253 18.58 -22.03 13.91
C SER A 253 17.40 -21.86 14.88
N GLU A 254 17.60 -22.15 16.17
CA GLU A 254 16.57 -21.97 17.20
C GLU A 254 16.14 -20.50 17.36
N THR A 255 17.09 -19.57 17.29
CA THR A 255 16.78 -18.13 17.33
C THR A 255 15.99 -17.71 16.10
N TRP A 256 16.37 -18.19 14.92
CA TRP A 256 15.63 -17.92 13.68
C TRP A 256 14.21 -18.49 13.71
N ASP A 257 14.06 -19.74 14.14
CA ASP A 257 12.76 -20.40 14.30
C ASP A 257 11.87 -19.64 15.28
N SER A 258 12.45 -19.12 16.37
CA SER A 258 11.73 -18.33 17.37
C SER A 258 11.23 -16.99 16.82
N ILE A 259 12.06 -16.29 16.03
CA ILE A 259 11.66 -15.05 15.34
C ILE A 259 10.55 -15.38 14.33
N GLU A 260 10.71 -16.42 13.53
CA GLU A 260 9.73 -16.84 12.54
C GLU A 260 8.38 -17.19 13.18
N GLU A 261 8.38 -17.93 14.30
CA GLU A 261 7.18 -18.27 15.06
C GLU A 261 6.45 -17.01 15.57
N LEU A 262 7.20 -16.02 16.08
CA LEU A 262 6.63 -14.75 16.52
C LEU A 262 6.02 -13.96 15.35
N LEU A 263 6.75 -13.81 14.24
CA LEU A 263 6.28 -13.07 13.06
C LEU A 263 5.08 -13.76 12.37
N ASN A 264 4.95 -15.08 12.51
CA ASN A 264 3.82 -15.85 11.99
C ASN A 264 2.54 -15.75 12.85
N ARG A 265 2.57 -15.10 14.02
CA ARG A 265 1.36 -14.94 14.86
C ARG A 265 0.24 -14.25 14.08
N GLU A 266 -0.99 -14.70 14.32
CA GLU A 266 -2.18 -14.31 13.56
C GLU A 266 -2.41 -12.79 13.56
N TRP A 267 -2.03 -12.10 14.64
CA TRP A 267 -2.14 -10.65 14.75
C TRP A 267 -1.51 -9.92 13.56
N PHE A 268 -0.28 -10.27 13.18
CA PHE A 268 0.44 -9.63 12.07
C PHE A 268 -0.25 -9.81 10.71
N GLN A 269 -1.16 -10.76 10.59
CA GLN A 269 -1.82 -11.12 9.34
C GLN A 269 -3.14 -10.39 9.13
N ARG A 270 -3.69 -9.72 10.16
CA ARG A 270 -5.03 -9.12 10.10
C ARG A 270 -4.99 -7.74 9.42
N VAL A 271 -6.07 -7.38 8.72
CA VAL A 271 -6.19 -6.06 8.07
C VAL A 271 -6.35 -4.91 9.08
N TRP A 272 -7.14 -5.14 10.13
CA TRP A 272 -7.43 -4.13 11.17
C TRP A 272 -6.18 -3.58 11.85
N VAL A 273 -5.13 -4.40 12.01
CA VAL A 273 -3.94 -3.98 12.75
C VAL A 273 -3.21 -2.82 12.10
N ILE A 274 -3.40 -2.60 10.79
CA ILE A 274 -2.79 -1.46 10.11
C ILE A 274 -3.30 -0.15 10.70
N GLN A 275 -4.61 0.08 10.72
CA GLN A 275 -5.12 1.33 11.30
C GLN A 275 -4.82 1.43 12.80
N GLU A 276 -4.83 0.32 13.53
CA GLU A 276 -4.65 0.31 14.99
C GLU A 276 -3.26 0.76 15.41
N VAL A 277 -2.21 0.26 14.74
CA VAL A 277 -0.83 0.67 15.06
C VAL A 277 -0.42 1.97 14.41
N ARG A 278 -0.91 2.24 13.19
CA ARG A 278 -0.52 3.46 12.47
C ARG A 278 -1.07 4.72 13.08
N LEU A 279 -2.31 4.67 13.53
CA LEU A 279 -2.96 5.84 14.14
C LEU A 279 -2.42 6.17 15.52
N ALA A 280 -1.73 5.22 16.15
CA ALA A 280 -1.12 5.39 17.45
C ALA A 280 0.42 5.51 17.40
N ASP A 281 1.07 5.42 16.24
CA ASP A 281 2.53 5.58 16.08
C ASP A 281 2.95 7.00 16.56
N PRO A 282 3.96 7.16 17.43
CA PRO A 282 4.88 6.14 17.95
C PRO A 282 4.50 5.50 19.30
N HIS A 283 3.32 5.81 19.83
CA HIS A 283 2.83 5.34 21.13
C HIS A 283 2.24 3.91 21.07
N VAL A 284 3.04 2.95 20.60
CA VAL A 284 2.66 1.53 20.49
C VAL A 284 3.65 0.63 21.24
N THR A 285 3.12 -0.35 21.96
CA THR A 285 3.92 -1.39 22.64
C THR A 285 3.41 -2.76 22.20
N ILE A 286 4.31 -3.64 21.79
CA ILE A 286 3.99 -5.04 21.50
C ILE A 286 4.25 -5.85 22.75
N GLN A 287 3.23 -6.57 23.22
CA GLN A 287 3.29 -7.41 24.41
C GLN A 287 2.92 -8.86 24.07
N CYS A 288 3.68 -9.78 24.63
CA CYS A 288 3.48 -11.22 24.54
C CYS A 288 3.74 -11.85 25.91
N GLY A 289 2.67 -12.30 26.58
CA GLY A 289 2.75 -12.72 27.98
C GLY A 289 3.32 -11.60 28.85
N CYS A 290 4.38 -11.91 29.59
CA CYS A 290 5.10 -10.96 30.45
C CYS A 290 6.20 -10.16 29.74
N ASN A 291 6.48 -10.43 28.47
CA ASN A 291 7.54 -9.77 27.71
C ASN A 291 6.95 -8.72 26.77
N ASP A 292 7.68 -7.62 26.58
CA ASP A 292 7.28 -6.55 25.69
C ASP A 292 8.46 -5.96 24.91
N ILE A 293 8.12 -5.26 23.83
CA ILE A 293 9.05 -4.50 23.00
C ILE A 293 8.34 -3.24 22.50
N SER A 294 9.04 -2.10 22.51
CA SER A 294 8.50 -0.88 21.92
C SER A 294 8.36 -1.04 20.41
N TRP A 295 7.33 -0.41 19.85
CA TRP A 295 7.07 -0.43 18.41
C TRP A 295 8.27 0.01 17.57
N ASP A 296 8.97 1.05 18.04
CA ASP A 296 10.14 1.58 17.36
C ASP A 296 11.31 0.60 17.29
N LEU A 297 11.62 -0.10 18.39
CA LEU A 297 12.67 -1.13 18.39
C LEU A 297 12.29 -2.32 17.50
N PHE A 298 11.03 -2.74 17.55
CA PHE A 298 10.54 -3.82 16.69
C PHE A 298 10.66 -3.45 15.21
N ARG A 299 10.20 -2.25 14.81
CA ARG A 299 10.30 -1.74 13.43
C ARG A 299 11.74 -1.66 12.94
N ARG A 300 12.66 -1.14 13.77
CA ARG A 300 14.10 -1.08 13.44
C ARG A 300 14.67 -2.47 13.19
N ALA A 301 14.33 -3.43 14.05
CA ALA A 301 14.80 -4.81 13.94
C ALA A 301 14.26 -5.50 12.68
N THR A 302 12.97 -5.42 12.41
CA THR A 302 12.36 -6.04 11.21
C THR A 302 12.85 -5.39 9.93
N LYS A 303 13.06 -4.07 9.90
CA LYS A 303 13.69 -3.39 8.75
C LYS A 303 15.11 -3.88 8.50
N CYS A 304 15.90 -4.07 9.55
CA CYS A 304 17.23 -4.64 9.44
C CYS A 304 17.21 -6.05 8.84
N LEU A 305 16.30 -6.92 9.33
CA LEU A 305 16.13 -8.28 8.82
C LEU A 305 15.74 -8.30 7.34
N GLU A 306 14.76 -7.48 6.94
CA GLU A 306 14.27 -7.37 5.55
C GLU A 306 15.41 -7.07 4.55
N ARG A 307 16.37 -6.23 4.96
CA ARG A 307 17.51 -5.82 4.14
C ARG A 307 18.67 -6.81 4.07
N LYS A 308 18.69 -7.88 4.87
CA LYS A 308 19.82 -8.82 4.89
C LYS A 308 19.94 -9.63 3.61
N ALA A 309 21.16 -9.75 3.09
CA ALA A 309 21.46 -10.56 1.93
C ALA A 309 21.20 -12.06 2.22
N LYS A 310 21.61 -12.53 3.40
CA LYS A 310 21.42 -13.92 3.85
C LYS A 310 20.39 -13.97 4.96
N LEU A 311 19.32 -14.71 4.72
CA LEU A 311 18.26 -15.06 5.68
C LEU A 311 18.07 -16.58 5.67
N PRO A 312 17.44 -17.17 6.71
CA PRO A 312 17.31 -18.62 6.84
C PRO A 312 16.59 -19.30 5.68
N SER A 313 15.59 -18.63 5.11
CA SER A 313 14.81 -19.11 3.97
C SER A 313 14.13 -17.95 3.24
N GLU A 314 13.67 -18.20 2.01
CA GLU A 314 12.85 -17.23 1.28
C GLU A 314 11.47 -17.03 1.93
N ALA A 315 10.91 -18.08 2.53
CA ALA A 315 9.67 -17.98 3.30
C ALA A 315 9.82 -17.01 4.49
N PHE A 316 10.95 -17.08 5.19
CA PHE A 316 11.28 -16.13 6.26
C PHE A 316 11.38 -14.71 5.72
N ARG A 317 12.07 -14.49 4.59
CA ARG A 317 12.18 -13.17 3.95
C ARG A 317 10.80 -12.59 3.65
N VAL A 318 9.96 -13.37 2.96
CA VAL A 318 8.58 -12.98 2.63
C VAL A 318 7.80 -12.63 3.88
N ARG A 319 7.94 -13.42 4.96
CA ARG A 319 7.29 -13.13 6.24
C ARG A 319 7.80 -11.85 6.89
N ALA A 320 9.11 -11.65 6.94
CA ALA A 320 9.73 -10.45 7.50
C ALA A 320 9.30 -9.20 6.73
N THR A 321 9.34 -9.22 5.39
CA THR A 321 8.84 -8.15 4.52
C THR A 321 7.36 -7.91 4.74
N TYR A 322 6.54 -8.97 4.84
CA TYR A 322 5.10 -8.83 5.09
C TYR A 322 4.80 -8.13 6.42
N VAL A 323 5.53 -8.48 7.49
CA VAL A 323 5.41 -7.81 8.79
C VAL A 323 5.92 -6.37 8.69
N GLN A 324 7.05 -6.16 8.03
CA GLN A 324 7.67 -4.86 7.83
C GLN A 324 6.76 -3.89 7.04
N ASN A 325 5.97 -4.36 6.08
CA ASN A 325 4.98 -3.54 5.36
C ASN A 325 3.89 -2.99 6.31
N THR A 326 3.68 -3.59 7.48
CA THR A 326 2.84 -3.04 8.57
C THR A 326 3.46 -1.78 9.20
N MET A 327 4.76 -1.52 8.96
CA MET A 327 5.62 -0.61 9.73
C MET A 327 6.32 0.52 8.93
N GLU A 328 6.35 0.47 7.60
CA GLU A 328 6.96 1.50 6.71
C GLU A 328 6.08 2.69 6.31
N GLY A 329 6.68 3.84 5.97
CA GLY A 329 6.04 4.92 5.20
C GLY A 329 5.33 6.03 5.98
N ASP A 330 5.34 7.24 5.41
CA ASP A 330 4.40 8.32 5.75
C ASP A 330 3.08 8.10 5.00
N TYR A 331 2.02 7.81 5.74
CA TYR A 331 0.70 7.50 5.17
C TYR A 331 -0.02 8.72 4.65
N SER A 332 0.37 9.92 5.08
CA SER A 332 -0.31 11.16 4.71
C SER A 332 -0.37 11.43 3.21
N VAL A 333 0.47 10.71 2.47
CA VAL A 333 0.64 10.85 1.03
C VAL A 333 0.26 9.58 0.26
N TRP A 334 -0.16 8.49 0.92
CA TRP A 334 -0.46 7.24 0.22
C TRP A 334 -1.83 7.29 -0.48
N PRO A 335 -1.89 7.08 -1.80
CA PRO A 335 -3.16 6.96 -2.52
C PRO A 335 -3.99 5.78 -2.00
N ILE A 336 -5.32 5.95 -1.98
CA ILE A 336 -6.27 4.93 -1.50
C ILE A 336 -6.09 3.59 -2.24
N ALA A 337 -5.88 3.64 -3.57
CA ALA A 337 -5.71 2.46 -4.39
C ALA A 337 -4.43 1.67 -4.03
N ASP A 338 -3.32 2.34 -3.75
CA ASP A 338 -2.05 1.70 -3.38
C ASP A 338 -2.14 1.07 -1.99
N MET A 339 -2.77 1.77 -1.05
CA MET A 339 -3.09 1.24 0.28
C MET A 339 -3.91 -0.06 0.20
N LEU A 340 -4.97 -0.08 -0.61
CA LEU A 340 -5.80 -1.29 -0.80
C LEU A 340 -5.01 -2.42 -1.46
N ARG A 341 -4.13 -2.11 -2.42
CA ARG A 341 -3.30 -3.12 -3.09
C ARG A 341 -2.31 -3.77 -2.14
N ILE A 342 -1.72 -2.98 -1.24
CA ILE A 342 -0.69 -3.44 -0.31
C ILE A 342 -1.32 -4.14 0.90
N TYR A 343 -2.39 -3.59 1.48
CA TYR A 343 -3.01 -4.12 2.70
C TYR A 343 -4.23 -5.00 2.48
N GLY A 344 -4.86 -4.96 1.31
CA GLY A 344 -5.99 -5.82 0.98
C GLY A 344 -5.65 -7.31 1.03
N ARG A 345 -4.36 -7.69 0.92
CA ARG A 345 -3.88 -9.08 1.07
C ARG A 345 -3.91 -9.62 2.51
N ARG A 346 -4.29 -8.80 3.48
CA ARG A 346 -4.35 -9.18 4.88
C ARG A 346 -5.62 -9.97 5.18
N LYS A 347 -5.54 -10.90 6.12
CA LYS A 347 -6.66 -11.73 6.52
C LYS A 347 -7.74 -10.88 7.19
N ALA A 348 -8.99 -11.19 6.86
CA ALA A 348 -10.17 -10.68 7.53
C ALA A 348 -11.15 -11.82 7.79
N THR A 349 -11.72 -11.87 8.99
CA THR A 349 -12.79 -12.84 9.32
C THR A 349 -14.08 -12.49 8.60
N ASN A 350 -14.41 -11.19 8.50
CA ASN A 350 -15.49 -10.69 7.67
C ASN A 350 -14.89 -10.02 6.44
N LEU A 351 -15.25 -10.48 5.24
CA LEU A 351 -14.64 -9.97 4.01
C LEU A 351 -14.87 -8.45 3.79
N ARG A 352 -15.93 -7.86 4.35
CA ARG A 352 -16.17 -6.40 4.28
C ARG A 352 -15.06 -5.58 4.96
N ASP A 353 -14.33 -6.18 5.91
CA ASP A 353 -13.27 -5.52 6.64
C ASP A 353 -12.01 -5.28 5.80
N HIS A 354 -11.88 -5.91 4.62
CA HIS A 354 -10.83 -5.54 3.65
C HIS A 354 -10.92 -4.08 3.21
N VAL A 355 -12.12 -3.49 3.30
CA VAL A 355 -12.38 -2.07 3.08
C VAL A 355 -12.49 -1.33 4.41
N TYR A 356 -13.32 -1.81 5.35
CA TYR A 356 -13.58 -1.08 6.59
C TYR A 356 -12.36 -0.97 7.51
N GLY A 357 -11.48 -1.97 7.50
CA GLY A 357 -10.27 -1.99 8.32
C GLY A 357 -9.18 -0.99 7.89
N LEU A 358 -9.37 -0.30 6.76
CA LEU A 358 -8.45 0.70 6.24
C LEU A 358 -9.03 2.12 6.26
N LEU A 359 -10.30 2.29 6.67
CA LEU A 359 -10.94 3.62 6.71
C LEU A 359 -10.27 4.57 7.70
N GLY A 360 -9.53 4.07 8.69
CA GLY A 360 -8.73 4.92 9.55
C GLY A 360 -7.59 5.64 8.84
N LEU A 361 -7.16 5.16 7.68
CA LEU A 361 -5.98 5.63 6.96
C LEU A 361 -6.32 6.52 5.75
N VAL A 362 -7.61 6.71 5.45
CA VAL A 362 -8.09 7.63 4.41
C VAL A 362 -8.51 8.97 5.03
N SER A 363 -8.65 10.00 4.20
CA SER A 363 -9.10 11.32 4.65
C SER A 363 -10.46 11.27 5.36
N PRO A 364 -10.70 12.16 6.33
CA PRO A 364 -12.03 12.32 6.94
C PRO A 364 -13.14 12.55 5.90
N GLU A 365 -12.84 13.32 4.86
CA GLU A 365 -13.76 13.65 3.77
C GLU A 365 -14.19 12.39 3.00
N PHE A 366 -13.23 11.52 2.64
CA PHE A 366 -13.53 10.26 1.97
C PHE A 366 -14.21 9.27 2.91
N ARG A 367 -13.73 9.15 4.16
CA ARG A 367 -14.30 8.26 5.18
C ARG A 367 -15.79 8.52 5.39
N GLN A 368 -16.23 9.78 5.44
CA GLN A 368 -17.63 10.16 5.62
C GLN A 368 -18.54 9.76 4.43
N ARG A 369 -17.97 9.51 3.24
CA ARG A 369 -18.73 9.00 2.09
C ARG A 369 -19.03 7.51 2.20
N ILE A 370 -18.32 6.78 3.06
CA ILE A 370 -18.46 5.34 3.22
C ILE A 370 -19.46 5.01 4.31
N LYS A 371 -20.48 4.21 3.97
CA LYS A 371 -21.45 3.68 4.93
C LYS A 371 -21.05 2.29 5.38
N ILE A 372 -20.87 2.10 6.69
CA ILE A 372 -20.63 0.77 7.28
C ILE A 372 -21.96 0.00 7.31
N GLN A 373 -22.01 -1.16 6.67
CA GLN A 373 -23.22 -1.99 6.56
C GLN A 373 -22.85 -3.48 6.58
N TYR A 374 -22.82 -4.08 7.77
CA TYR A 374 -22.44 -5.49 7.92
C TYR A 374 -23.53 -6.47 7.44
N ASN A 375 -24.76 -6.00 7.30
CA ASN A 375 -25.90 -6.76 6.79
C ASN A 375 -26.01 -6.78 5.25
N SER A 376 -25.38 -5.84 4.54
CA SER A 376 -25.33 -5.79 3.07
C SER A 376 -24.47 -6.92 2.51
N SER A 377 -24.69 -7.38 1.28
CA SER A 377 -23.77 -8.35 0.63
C SER A 377 -22.37 -7.74 0.43
N ILE A 378 -21.35 -8.59 0.27
CA ILE A 378 -19.97 -8.15 0.00
C ILE A 378 -19.94 -7.29 -1.29
N GLY A 379 -20.62 -7.74 -2.34
CA GLY A 379 -20.68 -7.01 -3.61
C GLY A 379 -21.27 -5.61 -3.47
N VAL A 380 -22.30 -5.41 -2.64
CA VAL A 380 -22.85 -4.06 -2.40
C VAL A 380 -21.83 -3.16 -1.70
N VAL A 381 -21.13 -3.67 -0.69
CA VAL A 381 -20.12 -2.90 0.05
C VAL A 381 -18.97 -2.48 -0.86
N TYR A 382 -18.45 -3.42 -1.66
CA TYR A 382 -17.33 -3.16 -2.57
C TYR A 382 -17.72 -2.23 -3.72
N THR A 383 -18.94 -2.38 -4.25
CA THR A 383 -19.50 -1.49 -5.27
C THR A 383 -19.60 -0.05 -4.76
N ASN A 384 -20.21 0.13 -3.58
CA ASN A 384 -20.38 1.46 -2.99
C ASN A 384 -19.03 2.12 -2.69
N PHE A 385 -18.07 1.35 -2.20
CA PHE A 385 -16.72 1.85 -1.96
C PHE A 385 -16.01 2.26 -3.25
N THR A 386 -16.06 1.42 -4.28
CA THR A 386 -15.41 1.69 -5.57
C THR A 386 -16.04 2.90 -6.26
N ALA A 387 -17.37 3.03 -6.23
CA ALA A 387 -18.06 4.21 -6.75
C ALA A 387 -17.68 5.48 -5.99
N ALA A 388 -17.66 5.43 -4.65
CA ALA A 388 -17.22 6.57 -3.84
C ALA A 388 -15.78 6.97 -4.16
N HIS A 389 -14.87 6.00 -4.37
CA HIS A 389 -13.49 6.25 -4.77
C HIS A 389 -13.42 6.99 -6.12
N ILE A 390 -14.10 6.47 -7.15
CA ILE A 390 -14.16 7.08 -8.49
C ILE A 390 -14.68 8.52 -8.43
N GLU A 391 -15.74 8.76 -7.67
CA GLU A 391 -16.33 10.09 -7.51
C GLU A 391 -15.39 11.07 -6.79
N HIS A 392 -14.66 10.56 -5.78
CA HIS A 392 -13.81 11.37 -4.92
C HIS A 392 -12.46 11.72 -5.57
N THR A 393 -11.77 10.74 -6.15
CA THR A 393 -10.44 10.94 -6.75
C THR A 393 -10.50 11.34 -8.23
N ARG A 394 -11.64 11.10 -8.90
CA ARG A 394 -11.80 11.24 -10.36
C ARG A 394 -10.79 10.39 -11.13
N ARG A 395 -10.60 9.15 -10.66
CA ARG A 395 -9.67 8.17 -11.22
C ARG A 395 -10.18 6.73 -11.14
N LEU A 396 -9.50 5.86 -11.89
CA LEU A 396 -9.93 4.49 -12.20
C LEU A 396 -8.87 3.43 -11.86
N GLU A 397 -7.98 3.69 -10.91
CA GLU A 397 -6.89 2.77 -10.53
C GLU A 397 -7.39 1.47 -9.90
N LEU A 398 -8.67 1.44 -9.50
CA LEU A 398 -9.35 0.28 -8.95
C LEU A 398 -10.12 -0.53 -10.01
N LEU A 399 -9.95 -0.31 -11.32
CA LEU A 399 -10.65 -1.16 -12.30
C LEU A 399 -9.99 -2.55 -12.43
N GLY A 400 -10.76 -3.62 -12.18
CA GLY A 400 -10.60 -4.90 -12.88
C GLY A 400 -9.86 -6.06 -12.20
N TRP A 401 -10.32 -6.54 -11.04
CA TRP A 401 -9.96 -7.88 -10.50
C TRP A 401 -11.19 -8.51 -9.82
N GLN A 402 -11.77 -9.62 -10.31
CA GLN A 402 -13.10 -10.05 -9.83
C GLN A 402 -13.24 -11.54 -9.47
N VAL A 403 -14.00 -11.79 -8.40
CA VAL A 403 -15.07 -12.83 -8.29
C VAL A 403 -16.31 -12.18 -7.60
N ASP A 404 -17.54 -12.48 -8.06
CA ASP A 404 -18.86 -12.12 -7.43
C ASP A 404 -19.34 -10.65 -7.28
N CYS A 405 -18.73 -9.66 -7.95
CA CYS A 405 -19.21 -8.26 -8.04
C CYS A 405 -19.53 -7.82 -9.50
N PRO A 406 -20.05 -6.60 -9.78
CA PRO A 406 -19.98 -6.04 -11.13
C PRO A 406 -18.53 -6.02 -11.63
N SER A 407 -18.26 -6.23 -12.92
CA SER A 407 -16.88 -6.48 -13.38
C SER A 407 -15.91 -5.31 -13.23
N TRP A 408 -16.44 -4.09 -13.10
CA TRP A 408 -15.68 -2.88 -12.85
C TRP A 408 -15.30 -2.70 -11.36
N VAL A 409 -15.80 -3.55 -10.46
CA VAL A 409 -15.56 -3.53 -9.01
C VAL A 409 -14.51 -4.58 -8.64
N PRO A 410 -13.43 -4.20 -7.91
CA PRO A 410 -12.51 -5.17 -7.34
C PRO A 410 -13.14 -6.09 -6.31
N ASP A 411 -12.70 -7.33 -6.30
CA ASP A 411 -12.81 -8.18 -5.13
C ASP A 411 -11.64 -7.88 -4.16
N PHE A 412 -11.90 -7.03 -3.18
CA PHE A 412 -10.91 -6.67 -2.15
C PHE A 412 -10.53 -7.84 -1.22
N SER A 413 -11.23 -8.99 -1.27
CA SER A 413 -10.88 -10.17 -0.49
C SER A 413 -9.80 -11.04 -1.13
N ILE A 414 -9.55 -10.86 -2.42
CA ILE A 414 -8.57 -11.62 -3.17
C ILE A 414 -7.36 -10.72 -3.43
N ALA A 415 -6.17 -11.22 -3.11
CA ALA A 415 -4.94 -10.55 -3.49
C ALA A 415 -4.88 -10.46 -5.04
N PRO A 416 -4.50 -9.31 -5.63
CA PRO A 416 -4.22 -9.26 -7.06
C PRO A 416 -3.18 -10.34 -7.37
N THR A 417 -3.58 -11.35 -8.15
CA THR A 417 -2.77 -12.53 -8.48
C THR A 417 -1.68 -12.21 -9.48
N LEU A 418 -1.81 -11.06 -10.17
CA LEU A 418 -0.91 -10.60 -11.20
C LEU A 418 -0.06 -9.45 -10.70
N ASN A 419 1.21 -9.44 -11.07
CA ASN A 419 2.07 -8.28 -10.90
C ASN A 419 1.49 -7.11 -11.70
N GLN A 420 1.49 -5.91 -11.12
CA GLN A 420 1.04 -4.70 -11.80
C GLN A 420 1.79 -4.52 -13.12
N LEU A 421 1.11 -4.07 -14.16
CA LEU A 421 1.81 -3.68 -15.38
C LEU A 421 2.42 -2.30 -15.20
N GLY A 422 1.65 -1.31 -14.72
CA GLY A 422 2.11 -0.05 -14.13
C GLY A 422 2.98 0.85 -15.03
N PHE A 423 3.10 2.12 -14.63
CA PHE A 423 3.86 3.18 -15.31
C PHE A 423 3.55 3.28 -16.80
N GLN A 424 2.27 3.17 -17.18
CA GLN A 424 1.86 3.21 -18.59
C GLN A 424 1.35 4.59 -19.02
N PHE A 425 0.72 5.35 -18.11
CA PHE A 425 0.15 6.68 -18.35
C PHE A 425 -0.71 6.78 -19.63
N ALA A 426 -1.49 5.74 -19.94
CA ALA A 426 -2.27 5.61 -21.17
C ALA A 426 -3.23 6.78 -21.42
N SER A 427 -3.77 7.37 -20.34
CA SER A 427 -4.63 8.55 -20.42
C SER A 427 -4.01 9.83 -19.85
N LEU A 428 -2.69 9.83 -19.58
CA LEU A 428 -1.95 10.94 -18.95
C LEU A 428 -2.68 11.50 -17.72
N HIS A 429 -2.48 12.78 -17.39
CA HIS A 429 -3.16 13.45 -16.29
C HIS A 429 -4.64 13.80 -16.58
N SER A 430 -5.39 12.97 -17.31
CA SER A 430 -6.84 13.17 -17.49
C SER A 430 -7.62 12.77 -16.24
N ALA A 431 -8.77 13.41 -16.03
CA ALA A 431 -9.74 12.98 -15.03
C ALA A 431 -10.75 11.99 -15.64
N CYS A 432 -11.20 11.03 -14.84
CA CYS A 432 -12.23 10.12 -15.30
C CYS A 432 -13.57 10.83 -15.50
N HIS A 433 -14.32 10.37 -16.51
CA HIS A 433 -15.69 10.80 -16.76
C HIS A 433 -16.57 9.55 -16.67
N ALA A 434 -17.01 9.25 -15.45
CA ALA A 434 -17.77 8.05 -15.11
C ALA A 434 -18.89 8.38 -14.11
N TRP A 435 -20.00 7.65 -14.21
CA TRP A 435 -21.16 7.76 -13.31
C TRP A 435 -21.93 6.44 -13.25
N LEU A 436 -22.56 6.16 -12.10
CA LEU A 436 -23.42 4.99 -11.96
C LEU A 436 -24.73 5.19 -12.73
N GLN A 437 -25.02 4.27 -13.66
CA GLN A 437 -26.34 4.17 -14.32
C GLN A 437 -27.29 3.32 -13.49
N ALA A 438 -26.76 2.32 -12.80
CA ALA A 438 -27.45 1.44 -11.86
C ALA A 438 -26.41 0.91 -10.84
N PRO A 439 -26.81 0.27 -9.73
CA PRO A 439 -25.86 -0.28 -8.76
C PRO A 439 -24.83 -1.22 -9.38
N ASP A 440 -25.21 -1.98 -10.41
CA ASP A 440 -24.36 -2.91 -11.13
C ASP A 440 -23.79 -2.34 -12.45
N LYS A 441 -24.13 -1.10 -12.82
CA LYS A 441 -23.75 -0.53 -14.12
C LYS A 441 -23.04 0.81 -14.01
N LEU A 442 -21.81 0.86 -14.50
CA LEU A 442 -21.01 2.09 -14.57
C LEU A 442 -20.90 2.57 -16.02
N ALA A 443 -21.41 3.77 -16.30
CA ALA A 443 -21.10 4.46 -17.55
C ALA A 443 -19.75 5.16 -17.42
N ILE A 444 -18.94 5.07 -18.47
CA ILE A 444 -17.59 5.62 -18.49
C ILE A 444 -17.19 6.04 -19.91
N VAL A 445 -16.40 7.11 -20.02
CA VAL A 445 -15.91 7.65 -21.29
C VAL A 445 -14.48 7.21 -21.58
N GLY A 446 -14.24 6.75 -22.81
CA GLY A 446 -12.91 6.37 -23.29
C GLY A 446 -12.81 6.27 -24.81
N VAL A 447 -11.69 5.76 -25.30
CA VAL A 447 -11.42 5.53 -26.72
C VAL A 447 -11.30 4.03 -26.97
N LYS A 448 -12.14 3.48 -27.86
CA LYS A 448 -11.90 2.12 -28.39
C LYS A 448 -10.69 2.20 -29.32
N VAL A 449 -9.62 1.47 -29.00
CA VAL A 449 -8.39 1.52 -29.79
C VAL A 449 -8.32 0.38 -30.79
N THR A 450 -8.57 -0.86 -30.35
CA THR A 450 -8.37 -2.06 -31.18
C THR A 450 -9.25 -3.22 -30.72
N THR A 451 -9.33 -4.28 -31.54
CA THR A 451 -9.96 -5.56 -31.21
C THR A 451 -8.88 -6.66 -31.17
N ILE A 452 -8.98 -7.58 -30.21
CA ILE A 452 -8.08 -8.72 -30.08
C ILE A 452 -8.31 -9.72 -31.21
N HIS A 453 -7.25 -10.04 -31.95
CA HIS A 453 -7.24 -11.03 -33.00
C HIS A 453 -6.88 -12.43 -32.46
N SER A 454 -5.83 -12.51 -31.66
CA SER A 454 -5.34 -13.76 -31.06
C SER A 454 -4.90 -13.53 -29.61
N ALA A 455 -5.00 -14.58 -28.80
CA ALA A 455 -4.58 -14.57 -27.41
C ALA A 455 -3.99 -15.93 -27.03
N LYS A 456 -2.79 -15.94 -26.47
CA LYS A 456 -2.12 -17.13 -25.98
C LYS A 456 -1.90 -17.01 -24.47
N LYS A 457 -2.63 -17.83 -23.71
CA LYS A 457 -2.54 -17.87 -22.25
C LYS A 457 -1.19 -18.42 -21.79
N MET A 458 -0.57 -17.72 -20.86
CA MET A 458 0.66 -18.14 -20.19
C MET A 458 0.32 -18.97 -18.94
N PRO A 459 1.20 -19.91 -18.55
CA PRO A 459 1.11 -20.58 -17.26
C PRO A 459 1.12 -19.56 -16.11
N GLN A 460 0.40 -19.88 -15.03
CA GLN A 460 0.43 -19.09 -13.80
C GLN A 460 1.44 -19.70 -12.84
N LEU A 461 2.42 -18.91 -12.40
CA LEU A 461 3.34 -19.29 -11.34
C LEU A 461 2.52 -19.55 -10.05
N GLN A 462 2.55 -20.79 -9.56
CA GLN A 462 1.94 -21.16 -8.27
C GLN A 462 2.98 -21.01 -7.15
N GLY A 463 2.62 -20.32 -6.06
CA GLY A 463 3.52 -20.11 -4.92
C GLY A 463 4.72 -19.23 -5.27
N LEU A 464 5.84 -19.42 -4.57
CA LEU A 464 7.08 -18.61 -4.72
C LEU A 464 7.91 -18.95 -5.98
N GLY A 465 7.28 -19.41 -7.07
CA GLY A 465 7.96 -19.63 -8.35
C GLY A 465 9.15 -20.58 -8.26
N GLY A 466 8.90 -21.86 -7.99
CA GLY A 466 9.93 -22.89 -8.13
C GLY A 466 10.48 -22.96 -9.56
N GLU A 467 11.68 -23.51 -9.74
CA GLU A 467 12.38 -23.59 -11.04
C GLU A 467 11.49 -24.16 -12.16
N SER A 468 10.66 -25.17 -11.85
CA SER A 468 9.72 -25.76 -12.81
C SER A 468 8.65 -24.78 -13.30
N ALA A 469 8.16 -23.90 -12.44
CA ALA A 469 7.10 -22.96 -12.80
C ALA A 469 7.63 -21.85 -13.73
N TYR A 470 8.84 -21.34 -13.48
CA TYR A 470 9.48 -20.39 -14.38
C TYR A 470 9.82 -21.01 -15.73
N GLN A 471 10.24 -22.29 -15.74
CA GLN A 471 10.51 -23.04 -16.97
C GLN A 471 9.27 -23.15 -17.86
N ASP A 472 8.10 -23.40 -17.28
CA ASP A 472 6.84 -23.50 -18.03
C ASP A 472 6.50 -22.17 -18.73
N VAL A 473 6.60 -21.06 -18.01
CA VAL A 473 6.36 -19.71 -18.57
C VAL A 473 7.36 -19.39 -19.68
N LEU A 474 8.66 -19.62 -19.44
CA LEU A 474 9.71 -19.40 -20.43
C LEU A 474 9.47 -20.20 -21.72
N THR A 475 9.11 -21.47 -21.58
CA THR A 475 8.81 -22.37 -22.70
C THR A 475 7.64 -21.85 -23.52
N GLU A 476 6.58 -21.37 -22.86
CA GLU A 476 5.41 -20.84 -23.57
C GLU A 476 5.67 -19.49 -24.25
N ILE A 477 6.50 -18.62 -23.69
CA ILE A 477 6.93 -17.37 -24.33
C ILE A 477 7.70 -17.68 -25.63
N ARG A 478 8.65 -18.63 -25.62
CA ARG A 478 9.40 -19.03 -26.82
C ARG A 478 8.50 -19.59 -27.92
N LYS A 479 7.53 -20.42 -27.53
CA LYS A 479 6.49 -20.93 -28.47
C LYS A 479 5.52 -19.84 -28.94
N ALA A 480 5.48 -18.67 -28.28
CA ALA A 480 4.60 -17.56 -28.62
C ALA A 480 5.29 -16.51 -29.49
N GLU A 481 6.54 -16.73 -29.88
CA GLU A 481 7.30 -15.76 -30.65
C GLU A 481 6.58 -15.39 -31.96
N PRO A 482 6.39 -14.09 -32.22
CA PRO A 482 5.69 -13.64 -33.41
C PRO A 482 6.53 -13.90 -34.66
N ALA A 483 5.85 -14.19 -35.77
CA ALA A 483 6.51 -14.38 -37.06
C ALA A 483 7.24 -13.09 -37.49
N GLY A 484 8.46 -13.22 -38.03
CA GLY A 484 9.24 -12.07 -38.49
C GLY A 484 9.85 -11.22 -37.36
N LEU A 485 9.93 -11.72 -36.12
CA LEU A 485 10.46 -11.01 -34.95
C LEU A 485 11.78 -10.27 -35.22
N ASN A 486 12.70 -10.87 -35.98
CA ASN A 486 14.03 -10.31 -36.25
C ASN A 486 14.12 -9.45 -37.53
N GLU A 487 13.06 -9.42 -38.35
CA GLU A 487 13.10 -8.82 -39.69
C GLU A 487 12.11 -7.66 -39.85
N ALA A 488 10.99 -7.71 -39.12
CA ALA A 488 9.91 -6.75 -39.25
C ALA A 488 10.17 -5.47 -38.43
N THR A 489 9.63 -4.36 -38.92
CA THR A 489 9.46 -3.11 -38.16
C THR A 489 8.08 -3.12 -37.52
N TYR A 490 8.00 -2.76 -36.25
CA TYR A 490 6.74 -2.67 -35.53
C TYR A 490 6.00 -1.34 -35.82
N LEU A 491 4.72 -1.26 -35.46
CA LEU A 491 3.83 -0.14 -35.78
C LEU A 491 4.34 1.23 -35.30
N THR A 492 5.09 1.27 -34.19
CA THR A 492 5.69 2.49 -33.62
C THR A 492 7.05 2.87 -34.21
N GLY A 493 7.58 2.05 -35.13
CA GLY A 493 8.73 2.36 -35.96
C GLY A 493 10.08 1.80 -35.48
N GLU A 494 10.14 1.18 -34.31
CA GLU A 494 11.25 0.34 -33.86
C GLU A 494 11.19 -1.08 -34.43
N THR A 495 12.22 -1.89 -34.16
CA THR A 495 12.23 -3.30 -34.59
C THR A 495 11.15 -4.10 -33.85
N PHE A 496 10.56 -5.10 -34.51
CA PHE A 496 9.60 -6.00 -33.84
C PHE A 496 10.23 -6.66 -32.61
N ARG A 497 11.51 -7.05 -32.69
CA ARG A 497 12.27 -7.59 -31.57
C ARG A 497 12.29 -6.67 -30.34
N GLU A 498 12.52 -5.37 -30.54
CA GLU A 498 12.45 -4.38 -29.47
C GLU A 498 11.04 -4.25 -28.90
N ALA A 499 10.02 -4.12 -29.76
CA ALA A 499 8.63 -4.02 -29.33
C ALA A 499 8.18 -5.22 -28.49
N TYR A 500 8.55 -6.44 -28.90
CA TYR A 500 8.23 -7.66 -28.17
C TYR A 500 9.00 -7.75 -26.84
N ALA A 501 10.29 -7.39 -26.81
CA ALA A 501 11.05 -7.31 -25.57
C ALA A 501 10.42 -6.33 -24.57
N ARG A 502 10.06 -5.11 -25.02
CA ARG A 502 9.34 -4.12 -24.20
C ARG A 502 8.00 -4.64 -23.71
N THR A 503 7.31 -5.47 -24.51
CA THR A 503 6.04 -6.09 -24.13
C THR A 503 6.18 -7.05 -22.97
N LEU A 504 7.17 -7.95 -23.01
CA LEU A 504 7.36 -8.94 -21.96
C LEU A 504 7.66 -8.30 -20.60
N ILE A 505 8.40 -7.19 -20.58
CA ILE A 505 8.76 -6.47 -19.35
C ILE A 505 7.81 -5.30 -19.02
N ALA A 506 6.72 -5.13 -19.78
CA ALA A 506 5.78 -4.00 -19.66
C ALA A 506 6.49 -2.62 -19.65
N ASN A 507 7.53 -2.46 -20.48
CA ASN A 507 8.36 -1.26 -20.63
C ASN A 507 9.21 -0.86 -19.39
N PHE A 508 9.46 -1.78 -18.46
CA PHE A 508 10.38 -1.54 -17.32
C PHE A 508 11.84 -1.57 -17.78
N VAL A 509 12.30 -0.45 -18.35
CA VAL A 509 13.66 -0.26 -18.87
C VAL A 509 14.38 0.89 -18.16
N ARG A 510 15.70 0.84 -18.09
CA ARG A 510 16.53 1.89 -17.45
C ARG A 510 16.27 3.28 -18.00
N SER A 511 16.18 3.43 -19.32
CA SER A 511 15.91 4.72 -19.96
C SER A 511 14.58 5.35 -19.56
N ARG A 512 13.59 4.53 -19.15
CA ARG A 512 12.30 4.99 -18.61
C ARG A 512 12.37 5.21 -17.10
N LEU A 513 13.09 4.36 -16.37
CA LEU A 513 13.21 4.36 -14.91
C LEU A 513 14.67 4.62 -14.48
N PRO A 514 15.22 5.83 -14.74
CA PRO A 514 16.64 6.10 -14.53
C PRO A 514 17.07 6.07 -13.05
N GLY A 515 16.12 6.15 -12.09
CA GLY A 515 16.40 5.99 -10.66
C GLY A 515 16.59 4.55 -10.21
N TYR A 516 16.37 3.56 -11.08
CA TYR A 516 16.35 2.14 -10.75
C TYR A 516 17.45 1.40 -11.52
N ASP A 517 18.68 1.43 -10.99
CA ASP A 517 19.88 0.85 -11.63
C ASP A 517 19.79 -0.66 -11.91
N ILE A 518 18.86 -1.36 -11.25
CA ILE A 518 18.60 -2.79 -11.44
C ILE A 518 18.05 -3.13 -12.83
N PHE A 519 17.40 -2.20 -13.52
CA PHE A 519 16.87 -2.42 -14.87
C PHE A 519 17.96 -2.18 -15.92
N GLU A 520 17.94 -2.96 -16.99
CA GLU A 520 18.77 -2.75 -18.17
C GLU A 520 18.01 -1.97 -19.26
N ASP A 521 18.72 -1.40 -20.23
CA ASP A 521 18.10 -0.95 -21.49
C ASP A 521 17.95 -2.12 -22.46
N ILE A 522 16.98 -2.01 -23.40
CA ILE A 522 16.65 -3.11 -24.33
C ILE A 522 17.86 -3.57 -25.13
N ASP A 523 18.66 -2.65 -25.65
CA ASP A 523 19.85 -2.97 -26.44
C ASP A 523 20.86 -3.79 -25.63
N GLN A 524 21.01 -3.47 -24.34
CA GLN A 524 21.89 -4.21 -23.44
C GLN A 524 21.34 -5.61 -23.19
N TRP A 525 20.05 -5.72 -22.86
CA TRP A 525 19.40 -6.99 -22.56
C TRP A 525 19.42 -7.95 -23.76
N GLN A 526 19.13 -7.47 -24.98
CA GLN A 526 19.13 -8.28 -26.19
C GLN A 526 20.51 -8.84 -26.57
N LEU A 527 21.59 -8.22 -26.07
CA LEU A 527 22.98 -8.63 -26.29
C LEU A 527 23.56 -9.46 -25.14
N GLN A 528 22.80 -9.69 -24.05
CA GLN A 528 23.31 -10.42 -22.89
C GLN A 528 23.58 -11.89 -23.25
N PRO A 529 24.80 -12.41 -23.03
CA PRO A 529 25.08 -13.83 -23.15
C PRO A 529 24.44 -14.57 -21.96
N SER A 530 23.23 -15.08 -22.15
CA SER A 530 22.48 -15.82 -21.13
C SER A 530 22.08 -17.20 -21.65
N LYS A 531 22.27 -18.25 -20.84
CA LYS A 531 21.75 -19.59 -21.13
C LYS A 531 20.22 -19.64 -21.06
N ASN A 532 19.62 -18.66 -20.40
CA ASN A 532 18.17 -18.48 -20.27
C ASN A 532 17.61 -17.48 -21.28
N ALA A 533 18.45 -16.91 -22.16
CA ALA A 533 18.09 -15.80 -23.02
C ALA A 533 16.74 -16.03 -23.70
N LEU A 534 15.83 -15.07 -23.51
CA LEU A 534 14.59 -14.95 -24.28
C LEU A 534 14.89 -14.49 -25.71
N PHE A 535 15.99 -13.78 -25.89
CA PHE A 535 16.44 -13.20 -27.15
C PHE A 535 17.94 -13.49 -27.31
N GLY A 536 18.35 -14.27 -28.31
CA GLY A 536 19.78 -14.51 -28.55
C GLY A 536 20.06 -15.56 -29.64
N GLU A 537 21.32 -15.61 -30.11
CA GLU A 537 21.83 -16.63 -31.05
C GLU A 537 22.53 -17.80 -30.34
N TYR A 538 22.61 -17.77 -29.00
CA TYR A 538 23.37 -18.72 -28.19
C TYR A 538 22.63 -20.06 -28.05
N GLU A 539 23.39 -21.16 -27.90
CA GLU A 539 22.84 -22.49 -27.59
C GLU A 539 22.04 -22.44 -26.28
N ILE A 540 20.73 -22.54 -26.41
CA ILE A 540 19.79 -22.60 -25.30
C ILE A 540 20.03 -23.92 -24.55
N GLY A 541 20.36 -23.84 -23.26
CA GLY A 541 20.45 -25.03 -22.40
C GLY A 541 19.09 -25.72 -22.25
N GLU A 542 19.07 -27.04 -22.07
CA GLU A 542 17.81 -27.81 -21.96
C GLU A 542 16.99 -27.47 -20.68
N ALA A 543 17.62 -26.93 -19.64
CA ALA A 543 16.99 -26.58 -18.36
C ALA A 543 17.31 -25.14 -17.92
N LEU A 544 16.29 -24.45 -17.39
CA LEU A 544 16.37 -23.10 -16.83
C LEU A 544 17.26 -23.08 -15.57
N ASP A 545 18.19 -22.13 -15.54
CA ASP A 545 18.98 -21.81 -14.35
C ASP A 545 18.44 -20.51 -13.72
N VAL A 546 17.57 -20.64 -12.72
CA VAL A 546 16.93 -19.48 -12.07
C VAL A 546 17.95 -18.57 -11.40
N ALA A 547 19.07 -19.10 -10.93
CA ALA A 547 20.10 -18.32 -10.26
C ALA A 547 20.81 -17.34 -11.21
N SER A 548 20.91 -17.67 -12.50
CA SER A 548 21.54 -16.83 -13.52
C SER A 548 20.59 -15.90 -14.28
N LEU A 549 19.27 -15.95 -14.02
CA LEU A 549 18.32 -15.04 -14.66
C LEU A 549 18.68 -13.56 -14.39
N SER A 550 18.80 -12.78 -15.47
CA SER A 550 18.95 -11.33 -15.39
C SER A 550 17.67 -10.67 -14.85
N TRP A 551 17.75 -9.41 -14.46
CA TRP A 551 16.60 -8.71 -13.90
C TRP A 551 15.48 -8.55 -14.94
N SER A 552 15.84 -8.25 -16.19
CA SER A 552 14.90 -8.19 -17.31
C SER A 552 14.26 -9.55 -17.60
N GLU A 553 15.02 -10.67 -17.55
CA GLU A 553 14.44 -12.01 -17.73
C GLU A 553 13.46 -12.36 -16.60
N ARG A 554 13.83 -12.10 -15.34
CA ARG A 554 12.92 -12.30 -14.19
C ARG A 554 11.67 -11.45 -14.34
N THR A 555 11.82 -10.20 -14.77
CA THR A 555 10.70 -9.27 -14.98
C THR A 555 9.78 -9.80 -16.08
N ALA A 556 10.34 -10.26 -17.21
CA ALA A 556 9.59 -10.83 -18.31
C ALA A 556 8.72 -12.02 -17.89
N LEU A 557 9.31 -12.97 -17.15
CA LEU A 557 8.59 -14.14 -16.65
C LEU A 557 7.51 -13.76 -15.63
N ASN A 558 7.81 -12.84 -14.72
CA ASN A 558 6.89 -12.38 -13.68
C ASN A 558 5.71 -11.57 -14.21
N LYS A 559 5.92 -10.75 -15.23
CA LYS A 559 4.87 -9.94 -15.86
C LYS A 559 4.00 -10.78 -16.80
N SER A 560 4.58 -11.78 -17.46
CA SER A 560 3.87 -12.68 -18.38
C SER A 560 3.07 -13.78 -17.67
N SER A 561 3.52 -14.22 -16.50
CA SER A 561 2.85 -15.25 -15.69
C SER A 561 1.37 -14.92 -15.43
N GLY A 562 0.49 -15.88 -15.72
CA GLY A 562 -0.95 -15.75 -15.50
C GLY A 562 -1.65 -14.73 -16.40
N ARG A 563 -0.98 -14.24 -17.45
CA ARG A 563 -1.53 -13.33 -18.46
C ARG A 563 -1.69 -14.02 -19.81
N ALA A 564 -2.28 -13.33 -20.77
CA ALA A 564 -2.30 -13.73 -22.17
C ALA A 564 -1.37 -12.81 -22.98
N LEU A 565 -0.47 -13.39 -23.79
CA LEU A 565 0.16 -12.65 -24.88
C LEU A 565 -0.85 -12.51 -26.00
N VAL A 566 -1.10 -11.29 -26.45
CA VAL A 566 -2.13 -10.99 -27.44
C VAL A 566 -1.57 -10.30 -28.67
N GLU A 567 -2.27 -10.50 -29.78
CA GLU A 567 -2.12 -9.73 -31.01
C GLU A 567 -3.50 -9.16 -31.40
N SER A 568 -3.51 -7.92 -31.86
CA SER A 568 -4.71 -7.20 -32.26
C SER A 568 -4.93 -7.21 -33.78
N GLU A 569 -6.12 -6.83 -34.24
CA GLU A 569 -6.45 -6.79 -35.68
C GLU A 569 -5.56 -5.82 -36.47
N GLU A 570 -5.11 -4.74 -35.84
CA GLU A 570 -4.20 -3.73 -36.40
C GLU A 570 -2.72 -4.08 -36.19
N GLY A 571 -2.40 -5.22 -35.58
CA GLY A 571 -1.04 -5.70 -35.35
C GLY A 571 -0.39 -5.26 -34.04
N TYR A 572 -1.17 -4.71 -33.08
CA TYR A 572 -0.63 -4.40 -31.77
C TYR A 572 -0.36 -5.68 -30.98
N ILE A 573 0.75 -5.71 -30.24
CA ILE A 573 1.08 -6.79 -29.31
C ILE A 573 0.98 -6.34 -27.85
N GLY A 574 0.69 -7.26 -26.95
CA GLY A 574 0.54 -6.91 -25.54
C GLY A 574 0.41 -8.07 -24.56
N LEU A 575 0.33 -7.71 -23.27
CA LEU A 575 -0.02 -8.57 -22.15
C LEU A 575 -1.41 -8.19 -21.64
N CYS A 576 -2.34 -9.14 -21.64
CA CYS A 576 -3.72 -8.94 -21.18
C CYS A 576 -4.07 -9.95 -20.07
N PRO A 577 -5.22 -9.79 -19.38
CA PRO A 577 -5.74 -10.81 -18.46
C PRO A 577 -5.79 -12.21 -19.12
N ALA A 578 -5.54 -13.27 -18.35
CA ALA A 578 -5.43 -14.65 -18.86
C ALA A 578 -6.67 -15.13 -19.64
N GLU A 579 -7.84 -14.60 -19.30
CA GLU A 579 -9.13 -14.94 -19.88
C GLU A 579 -9.44 -14.17 -21.18
N THR A 580 -8.54 -13.27 -21.60
CA THR A 580 -8.70 -12.49 -22.84
C THR A 580 -8.75 -13.41 -24.05
N GLN A 581 -9.63 -13.11 -24.99
CA GLN A 581 -9.86 -13.93 -26.18
C GLN A 581 -10.11 -13.08 -27.42
N LYS A 582 -10.12 -13.72 -28.60
CA LYS A 582 -10.49 -13.08 -29.86
C LYS A 582 -11.86 -12.40 -29.77
N GLY A 583 -11.94 -11.16 -30.26
CA GLY A 583 -13.16 -10.34 -30.24
C GLY A 583 -13.34 -9.48 -28.99
N ASP A 584 -12.54 -9.67 -27.93
CA ASP A 584 -12.42 -8.68 -26.86
C ASP A 584 -11.83 -7.39 -27.44
N ILE A 585 -12.16 -6.24 -26.86
CA ILE A 585 -11.70 -4.93 -27.32
C ILE A 585 -10.77 -4.29 -26.30
N ILE A 586 -9.82 -3.47 -26.77
CA ILE A 586 -8.97 -2.66 -25.91
C ILE A 586 -9.49 -1.22 -25.91
N VAL A 587 -9.67 -0.68 -24.71
CA VAL A 587 -10.17 0.67 -24.48
C VAL A 587 -9.20 1.42 -23.57
N VAL A 588 -8.91 2.68 -23.92
CA VAL A 588 -8.23 3.62 -23.02
C VAL A 588 -9.27 4.55 -22.42
N PHE A 589 -9.54 4.38 -21.13
CA PHE A 589 -10.45 5.24 -20.39
C PHE A 589 -9.75 6.50 -19.87
N LEU A 590 -10.46 7.63 -19.88
CA LEU A 590 -9.96 8.84 -19.23
C LEU A 590 -9.82 8.60 -17.72
N GLY A 591 -8.73 9.06 -17.11
CA GLY A 591 -8.43 8.85 -15.70
C GLY A 591 -7.98 7.43 -15.32
N CYS A 592 -7.64 6.59 -16.31
CA CYS A 592 -7.04 5.27 -16.10
C CYS A 592 -5.58 5.25 -16.58
N GLU A 593 -4.69 4.66 -15.79
CA GLU A 593 -3.27 4.58 -16.13
C GLU A 593 -2.98 3.60 -17.27
N SER A 594 -3.82 2.59 -17.43
CA SER A 594 -3.55 1.44 -18.28
C SER A 594 -4.68 1.25 -19.31
N PRO A 595 -4.39 0.70 -20.49
CA PRO A 595 -5.42 0.16 -21.36
C PRO A 595 -6.19 -0.96 -20.65
N ILE A 596 -7.50 -1.04 -20.89
CA ILE A 596 -8.39 -2.03 -20.29
C ILE A 596 -8.97 -2.93 -21.38
N ALA A 597 -8.89 -4.25 -21.19
CA ALA A 597 -9.62 -5.20 -22.03
C ALA A 597 -11.08 -5.28 -21.59
N LEU A 598 -11.99 -5.18 -22.56
CA LEU A 598 -13.42 -5.36 -22.37
C LEU A 598 -13.94 -6.48 -23.26
N ARG A 599 -14.86 -7.27 -22.72
CA ARG A 599 -15.64 -8.24 -23.49
C ARG A 599 -17.02 -7.68 -23.79
N PRO A 600 -17.36 -7.41 -25.07
CA PRO A 600 -18.71 -7.03 -25.45
C PRO A 600 -19.75 -8.07 -24.97
N GLN A 601 -20.83 -7.58 -24.40
CA GLN A 601 -22.00 -8.37 -24.01
C GLN A 601 -23.19 -8.00 -24.90
N GLY A 602 -24.28 -8.76 -24.80
CA GLY A 602 -25.54 -8.39 -25.44
C GLY A 602 -26.06 -7.05 -24.91
N GLY A 603 -26.76 -6.27 -25.75
CA GLY A 603 -27.43 -5.03 -25.32
C GLY A 603 -26.52 -3.81 -25.14
N GLY A 604 -25.29 -3.82 -25.66
CA GLY A 604 -24.37 -2.67 -25.62
C GLY A 604 -23.61 -2.49 -24.30
N SER A 605 -23.69 -3.47 -23.39
CA SER A 605 -22.88 -3.50 -22.17
C SER A 605 -21.56 -4.25 -22.37
N TYR A 606 -20.61 -4.05 -21.46
CA TYR A 606 -19.27 -4.62 -21.53
C TYR A 606 -18.85 -5.20 -20.18
N LYS A 607 -18.25 -6.39 -20.21
CA LYS A 607 -17.59 -6.96 -19.04
C LYS A 607 -16.12 -6.52 -19.04
N VAL A 608 -15.63 -5.97 -17.94
CA VAL A 608 -14.22 -5.67 -17.72
C VAL A 608 -13.46 -6.98 -17.54
N MET A 609 -12.46 -7.19 -18.40
CA MET A 609 -11.54 -8.32 -18.27
C MET A 609 -10.34 -7.96 -17.39
N GLY A 610 -9.91 -6.69 -17.42
CA GLY A 610 -8.87 -6.16 -16.52
C GLY A 610 -7.79 -5.37 -17.24
N GLU A 611 -6.75 -5.03 -16.48
CA GLU A 611 -5.59 -4.24 -16.90
C GLU A 611 -4.75 -4.96 -17.98
N CYS A 612 -4.40 -4.20 -19.03
CA CYS A 612 -3.52 -4.63 -20.11
C CYS A 612 -2.26 -3.76 -20.20
N TYR A 613 -1.26 -4.28 -20.89
CA TYR A 613 -0.15 -3.53 -21.46
C TYR A 613 -0.17 -3.80 -22.95
N ILE A 614 -0.37 -2.76 -23.75
CA ILE A 614 -0.32 -2.87 -25.21
C ILE A 614 0.77 -1.93 -25.71
N HIS A 615 1.78 -2.47 -26.38
CA HIS A 615 2.91 -1.67 -26.80
C HIS A 615 2.50 -0.63 -27.84
N GLY A 616 2.79 0.64 -27.57
CA GLY A 616 2.40 1.78 -28.40
C GLY A 616 1.13 2.50 -27.94
N LEU A 617 0.43 2.04 -26.90
CA LEU A 617 -0.77 2.71 -26.36
C LEU A 617 -0.52 3.50 -25.06
N GLY A 618 0.65 3.35 -24.45
CA GLY A 618 1.05 4.13 -23.27
C GLY A 618 1.32 5.60 -23.59
N ASP A 619 1.68 6.37 -22.56
CA ASP A 619 2.14 7.75 -22.64
C ASP A 619 1.16 8.65 -23.42
N GLY A 620 -0.14 8.46 -23.23
CA GLY A 620 -1.20 9.24 -23.90
C GLY A 620 -1.35 8.98 -25.40
N ALA A 621 -0.67 7.98 -25.98
CA ALA A 621 -0.64 7.78 -27.42
C ALA A 621 -2.02 7.54 -28.04
N ALA A 622 -2.92 6.86 -27.31
CA ALA A 622 -4.30 6.66 -27.74
C ALA A 622 -5.14 7.96 -27.81
N LEU A 623 -4.75 9.00 -27.06
CA LEU A 623 -5.46 10.28 -27.02
C LEU A 623 -4.81 11.34 -27.92
N LEU A 624 -3.47 11.37 -27.99
CA LEU A 624 -2.71 12.46 -28.61
C LEU A 624 -1.84 12.01 -29.80
N GLY A 625 -1.82 10.72 -30.12
CA GLY A 625 -0.86 10.12 -31.06
C GLY A 625 0.51 9.87 -30.41
N PRO A 626 1.44 9.20 -31.13
CA PRO A 626 2.75 8.85 -30.60
C PRO A 626 3.56 10.10 -30.23
N LEU A 627 4.44 9.97 -29.23
CA LEU A 627 5.37 11.05 -28.91
C LEU A 627 6.31 11.32 -30.10
N PRO A 628 6.54 12.60 -30.46
CA PRO A 628 7.47 12.93 -31.52
C PRO A 628 8.91 12.57 -31.10
N LYS A 629 9.64 11.85 -31.94
CA LYS A 629 11.08 11.62 -31.72
C LYS A 629 11.81 12.98 -31.67
N PRO A 630 12.77 13.21 -30.76
CA PRO A 630 13.44 12.24 -29.86
C PRO A 630 12.85 12.17 -28.43
N TRP A 631 11.62 12.64 -28.20
CA TRP A 631 11.02 12.68 -26.87
C TRP A 631 10.62 11.30 -26.36
N ILE A 632 10.90 11.04 -25.08
CA ILE A 632 10.44 9.87 -24.32
C ILE A 632 9.85 10.29 -22.98
N VAL A 633 9.13 9.38 -22.32
CA VAL A 633 8.71 9.55 -20.92
C VAL A 633 9.73 8.91 -19.98
N GLN A 634 10.11 9.65 -18.94
CA GLN A 634 10.89 9.14 -17.81
C GLN A 634 10.06 9.24 -16.53
N VAL A 635 10.17 8.24 -15.67
CA VAL A 635 9.47 8.11 -14.39
C VAL A 635 10.46 8.27 -13.25
N PHE A 636 10.04 9.00 -12.23
CA PHE A 636 10.86 9.30 -11.07
C PHE A 636 10.01 9.23 -9.81
N ASP A 637 10.68 8.94 -8.71
CA ASP A 637 10.05 9.02 -7.41
C ASP A 637 9.79 10.48 -7.05
N ASP A 638 8.66 10.74 -6.40
CA ASP A 638 8.38 12.02 -5.78
C ASP A 638 9.22 12.20 -4.50
N ILE A 639 9.09 13.36 -3.86
CA ILE A 639 9.84 13.67 -2.62
C ILE A 639 9.52 12.72 -1.46
N HIS A 640 8.46 11.91 -1.59
CA HIS A 640 8.03 10.92 -0.61
C HIS A 640 8.43 9.49 -1.02
N GLY A 641 9.20 9.32 -2.10
CA GLY A 641 9.63 8.02 -2.59
C GLY A 641 8.57 7.25 -3.38
N LEU A 642 7.46 7.90 -3.75
CA LEU A 642 6.42 7.27 -4.57
C LEU A 642 6.76 7.44 -6.05
N ALA A 643 6.89 6.34 -6.80
CA ALA A 643 7.19 6.29 -8.24
C ALA A 643 6.07 6.83 -9.14
N ASN A 644 5.47 7.96 -8.79
CA ASN A 644 4.19 8.41 -9.30
C ASN A 644 4.28 9.68 -10.19
N ASN A 645 5.50 10.14 -10.48
CA ASN A 645 5.73 11.29 -11.33
C ASN A 645 6.44 10.90 -12.62
N PHE A 646 6.10 11.58 -13.71
CA PHE A 646 6.81 11.45 -14.97
C PHE A 646 7.17 12.82 -15.55
N CYS A 647 8.12 12.83 -16.49
CA CYS A 647 8.39 14.00 -17.32
C CYS A 647 8.68 13.55 -18.77
N PHE A 648 8.62 14.51 -19.68
CA PHE A 648 9.05 14.33 -21.06
C PHE A 648 10.53 14.69 -21.15
N PHE A 649 11.33 13.78 -21.68
CA PHE A 649 12.77 13.91 -21.83
C PHE A 649 13.17 13.86 -23.30
N ASN A 650 13.89 14.87 -23.76
CA ASN A 650 14.46 14.91 -25.09
C ASN A 650 15.82 14.23 -25.08
N LYS A 651 15.94 13.08 -25.77
CA LYS A 651 17.19 12.30 -25.78
C LYS A 651 18.36 13.02 -26.44
N ASP A 652 18.12 13.91 -27.40
CA ASP A 652 19.18 14.56 -28.17
C ASP A 652 19.74 15.77 -27.42
N THR A 653 18.88 16.53 -26.73
CA THR A 653 19.28 17.77 -26.02
C THR A 653 19.52 17.57 -24.53
N GLY A 654 18.99 16.48 -23.94
CA GLY A 654 18.98 16.27 -22.49
C GLY A 654 17.92 17.11 -21.75
N GLU A 655 17.04 17.80 -22.49
CA GLU A 655 15.98 18.63 -21.92
C GLU A 655 14.93 17.79 -21.20
N LYS A 656 14.51 18.22 -20.00
CA LYS A 656 13.38 17.66 -19.26
C LYS A 656 12.29 18.71 -19.12
N THR A 657 11.05 18.35 -19.45
CA THR A 657 9.89 19.23 -19.29
C THR A 657 8.67 18.47 -18.77
N GLN A 658 7.81 19.20 -18.07
CA GLN A 658 6.52 18.72 -17.59
C GLN A 658 5.38 19.01 -18.59
N GLU A 659 5.66 19.80 -19.64
CA GLU A 659 4.73 20.06 -20.72
C GLU A 659 4.80 18.96 -21.78
N ASP A 660 3.65 18.39 -22.13
CA ASP A 660 3.57 17.41 -23.22
C ASP A 660 3.84 18.11 -24.56
N PRO A 661 4.84 17.65 -25.34
CA PRO A 661 5.20 18.30 -26.61
C PRO A 661 4.10 18.22 -27.68
N ARG A 662 3.05 17.41 -27.47
CA ARG A 662 1.88 17.29 -28.37
C ARG A 662 0.74 18.25 -27.99
N LEU A 663 0.79 18.85 -26.80
CA LEU A 663 -0.23 19.76 -26.33
C LEU A 663 0.10 21.21 -26.71
N GLN A 664 -0.95 21.98 -26.95
CA GLN A 664 -0.81 23.43 -27.12
C GLN A 664 -0.53 24.06 -25.76
N PRO A 665 0.06 25.27 -25.71
CA PRO A 665 0.20 26.01 -24.46
C PRO A 665 -1.13 26.11 -23.70
N LEU A 666 -1.06 26.11 -22.37
CA LEU A 666 -2.23 26.35 -21.53
C LEU A 666 -2.88 27.69 -21.91
N SER A 667 -4.21 27.72 -21.97
CA SER A 667 -4.95 28.98 -22.14
C SER A 667 -4.63 29.95 -21.02
N GLU A 668 -4.76 31.25 -21.28
CA GLU A 668 -4.45 32.29 -20.28
C GLU A 668 -5.25 32.17 -18.98
N GLU A 669 -6.40 31.49 -19.00
CA GLU A 669 -7.27 31.25 -17.85
C GLU A 669 -6.72 30.23 -16.85
N TRP A 670 -5.80 29.36 -17.26
CA TRP A 670 -5.27 28.29 -16.43
C TRP A 670 -3.79 28.51 -16.12
N VAL A 671 -3.37 28.06 -14.94
CA VAL A 671 -1.96 28.00 -14.57
C VAL A 671 -1.69 26.68 -13.86
N ARG A 672 -0.60 26.00 -14.24
CA ARG A 672 -0.11 24.83 -13.51
C ARG A 672 0.41 25.29 -12.16
N ILE A 673 0.03 24.60 -11.09
CA ILE A 673 0.45 24.90 -9.72
C ILE A 673 1.02 23.65 -9.07
N HIS A 674 1.98 23.84 -8.18
CA HIS A 674 2.45 22.77 -7.31
C HIS A 674 1.60 22.74 -6.05
N ILE A 675 1.08 21.56 -5.69
CA ILE A 675 0.42 21.31 -4.41
C ILE A 675 1.14 20.17 -3.70
N GLU A 676 1.20 20.26 -2.38
CA GLU A 676 1.66 19.15 -1.54
C GLU A 676 0.65 18.00 -1.62
N ARG A 677 1.15 16.77 -1.79
CA ARG A 677 0.33 15.56 -1.90
C ARG A 677 -0.39 15.28 -0.58
N THR A 678 -1.60 14.77 -0.68
CA THR A 678 -2.51 14.40 0.40
C THR A 678 -3.15 13.04 0.12
N PHE A 679 -3.80 12.45 1.12
CA PHE A 679 -4.60 11.21 0.99
C PHE A 679 -5.64 11.23 -0.14
N ASP A 680 -6.14 12.42 -0.50
CA ASP A 680 -7.19 12.63 -1.50
C ASP A 680 -6.65 12.77 -2.92
N ASP A 681 -5.33 12.73 -3.07
CA ASP A 681 -4.71 12.80 -4.36
C ASP A 681 -4.72 11.44 -5.07
N PRO A 682 -5.04 11.42 -6.38
CA PRO A 682 -4.78 10.29 -7.26
C PRO A 682 -3.38 9.70 -7.12
N VAL A 683 -3.22 8.45 -7.60
CA VAL A 683 -1.88 7.84 -7.69
C VAL A 683 -0.93 8.77 -8.44
N PHE A 684 -1.33 9.26 -9.61
CA PHE A 684 -0.59 10.25 -10.39
C PHE A 684 -1.54 11.36 -10.85
N PHE A 685 -1.07 12.61 -10.71
CA PHE A 685 -1.82 13.79 -11.07
C PHE A 685 -0.89 14.98 -11.27
N ASP A 686 -1.45 16.00 -11.90
CA ASP A 686 -0.89 17.34 -11.91
C ASP A 686 -2.01 18.33 -11.58
N SER A 687 -1.64 19.50 -11.04
CA SER A 687 -2.59 20.47 -10.51
C SER A 687 -2.63 21.75 -11.31
N PHE A 688 -3.85 22.20 -11.58
CA PHE A 688 -4.10 23.41 -12.35
C PHE A 688 -5.10 24.27 -11.61
N LYS A 689 -4.84 25.58 -11.59
CA LYS A 689 -5.72 26.59 -11.01
C LYS A 689 -6.29 27.49 -12.10
N HIS A 690 -7.59 27.66 -12.09
CA HIS A 690 -8.26 28.66 -12.91
C HIS A 690 -8.04 30.05 -12.30
N LYS A 691 -7.46 30.99 -13.05
CA LYS A 691 -7.06 32.31 -12.56
C LYS A 691 -8.24 33.19 -12.14
N VAL A 692 -9.37 33.07 -12.85
CA VAL A 692 -10.60 33.86 -12.56
C VAL A 692 -11.44 33.26 -11.44
N THR A 693 -11.88 31.99 -11.56
CA THR A 693 -12.76 31.36 -10.58
C THR A 693 -12.04 30.91 -9.30
N GLY A 694 -10.71 30.74 -9.36
CA GLY A 694 -9.91 30.17 -8.28
C GLY A 694 -10.03 28.65 -8.15
N GLU A 695 -10.82 27.99 -9.01
CA GLU A 695 -11.00 26.53 -9.02
C GLU A 695 -9.65 25.81 -9.19
N VAL A 696 -9.43 24.76 -8.40
CA VAL A 696 -8.26 23.88 -8.51
C VAL A 696 -8.71 22.49 -8.94
N ILE A 697 -8.09 21.96 -9.99
CA ILE A 697 -8.31 20.61 -10.50
C ILE A 697 -7.02 19.80 -10.49
N LYS A 698 -7.14 18.49 -10.26
CA LYS A 698 -6.02 17.52 -10.24
C LYS A 698 -5.90 16.78 -11.57
N SER A 699 -6.11 17.49 -12.68
CA SER A 699 -6.08 16.94 -14.03
C SER A 699 -5.80 18.03 -15.05
N ASP A 700 -5.14 17.69 -16.16
CA ASP A 700 -4.86 18.65 -17.23
C ASP A 700 -6.16 19.10 -17.93
N PRO A 701 -6.50 20.40 -17.91
CA PRO A 701 -7.73 20.91 -18.53
C PRO A 701 -7.77 20.68 -20.05
N ARG A 702 -6.61 20.50 -20.70
CA ARG A 702 -6.50 20.21 -22.15
C ARG A 702 -6.88 18.77 -22.49
N LEU A 703 -6.98 17.89 -21.48
CA LEU A 703 -7.40 16.49 -21.62
C LEU A 703 -8.87 16.28 -21.20
N ARG A 704 -9.65 17.35 -21.02
CA ARG A 704 -11.10 17.26 -20.82
C ARG A 704 -11.79 16.72 -22.08
N PRO A 705 -12.95 16.05 -21.97
CA PRO A 705 -13.64 15.45 -23.11
C PRO A 705 -13.93 16.44 -24.23
N GLU A 706 -14.30 17.67 -23.91
CA GLU A 706 -14.60 18.72 -24.89
C GLU A 706 -13.34 19.08 -25.68
N ALA A 707 -12.21 19.28 -25.00
CA ALA A 707 -10.93 19.60 -25.62
C ALA A 707 -10.40 18.46 -26.50
N LEU A 708 -10.55 17.21 -26.04
CA LEU A 708 -10.19 16.01 -26.81
C LEU A 708 -11.10 15.85 -28.05
N LYS A 709 -12.40 16.08 -27.93
CA LYS A 709 -13.33 16.05 -29.08
C LYS A 709 -13.00 17.12 -30.11
N THR A 710 -12.65 18.34 -29.68
CA THR A 710 -12.19 19.41 -30.60
C THR A 710 -10.91 19.02 -31.35
N ARG A 711 -10.07 18.18 -30.74
CA ARG A 711 -8.87 17.60 -31.38
C ARG A 711 -9.17 16.42 -32.30
N GLY A 712 -10.43 15.98 -32.40
CA GLY A 712 -10.85 14.85 -33.23
C GLY A 712 -10.71 13.48 -32.57
N VAL A 713 -10.54 13.42 -31.24
CA VAL A 713 -10.52 12.15 -30.50
C VAL A 713 -11.93 11.56 -30.45
N ASP A 714 -12.08 10.32 -30.92
CA ASP A 714 -13.35 9.58 -30.94
C ASP A 714 -13.70 9.02 -29.54
N LEU A 715 -14.12 9.92 -28.64
CA LEU A 715 -14.58 9.56 -27.31
C LEU A 715 -15.97 8.91 -27.36
N ARG A 716 -16.08 7.72 -26.78
CA ARG A 716 -17.30 6.92 -26.69
C ARG A 716 -17.67 6.65 -25.24
N GLU A 717 -18.96 6.46 -24.99
CA GLU A 717 -19.48 5.96 -23.73
C GLU A 717 -19.54 4.43 -23.75
N PHE A 718 -19.12 3.81 -22.64
CA PHE A 718 -19.18 2.38 -22.42
C PHE A 718 -19.99 2.12 -21.14
N SER A 719 -20.90 1.15 -21.20
CA SER A 719 -21.67 0.71 -20.03
C SER A 719 -21.06 -0.59 -19.48
N LEU A 720 -20.35 -0.51 -18.37
CA LEU A 720 -19.69 -1.64 -17.72
C LEU A 720 -20.65 -2.36 -16.78
N VAL A 721 -20.69 -3.70 -16.85
CA VAL A 721 -21.58 -4.58 -16.05
C VAL A 721 -20.82 -5.54 -15.16
#